data_AF-A0A662Y0L0-F1
#
_entry.id   AF-A0A662Y0L0-F1
#
_cell.length_a   1.000
_cell.length_b   1.000
_cell.length_c   1.000
_cell.angle_alpha   90.00
_cell.angle_beta   90.00
_cell.angle_gamma   90.00
#
_symmetry.space_group_name_H-M   'P 1'
#
loop_
_entity.id
_entity.type
_entity.pdbx_description
1 polymer ?
#
loop_
_entity_poly.entity_id
_entity_poly.type
_entity_poly.pdbx_seq_one_letter_code
_entity_poly.pdbx_strand_id
1 'polypeptide(L)'
;VVLVICLSTGFVEASSKNVIYWDQHLEPNDFEVPFGTTLVLSGNNQVLGQLRVAFGAVLTVDNSRETFLRVGNLDISGSFFIGSEIAPFANKAIIELACGTTLSVEDERRKGVVVRQGGEIALFGTKGSQQSWVKLSDTADVGATCLQFDAPADWSVGDEIVISSTDFDPHQTEKRTIVSINADCTEIDRPLEFRHFGQVVQGVDERAEIELLTRDIVFRGCHEAVSSLADLGGHMMFLADFKRVQIQAVELQNFGQGDRMERYPFYFHMCASVPEETFLRHNAVHTSNSRAMTLHGTQGVALNGNVAFNITGHAVVLEDGAESGNTICDNLVVLVKPKNRSASLESDGQEMLSAFWLTNLDNIVTGNAAAAIEGAGFWLHSRLKVKGESYASGRYDNVHPYKIALREMHGNSAHSSRIGIKLGSSGVDAQADLLLENAPSTYYSPGELAVIDDFLVHHCRRGGWFATTRIHLNSWIVADVTEGIEIETPGNPALHEVGTYITDSLFIGGTSNRGNLVVSDWQTVNYLERRSDSAIDRTSDTRIGIKLSGSPMFVSNCTFTDWYSQPCMNYINAAIGTREYNAFAMPVNTFVRDLVFRDTEYPLFIGDRHGDGGKTTTVSDATGSISGHEGAILLPDWEFYATKHCRRSGHWGLACPHEYANFGIVVMDSNQDPLKYGQMEIYRNNVEENDAALPPRLEFGGQYTPASLGWLYPSILSPGAVYTLRFENETPNWTISRANGIAE
;
A
#
# COMPACT_ATOMS: atom_id res chain seq x y z
N VAL A 1 50.64 -15.49 30.75
CA VAL A 1 51.36 -14.31 30.21
C VAL A 1 50.43 -13.65 29.23
N VAL A 2 49.89 -12.52 29.67
CA VAL A 2 48.85 -11.72 29.02
C VAL A 2 49.53 -10.78 28.03
N LEU A 3 48.99 -10.63 26.82
CA LEU A 3 49.25 -9.45 26.00
C LEU A 3 47.90 -8.91 25.48
N VAL A 4 47.40 -7.93 26.23
CA VAL A 4 46.31 -7.04 25.87
C VAL A 4 46.88 -6.04 24.86
N ILE A 5 46.28 -5.95 23.67
CA ILE A 5 46.49 -4.83 22.75
C ILE A 5 45.23 -3.98 22.86
N CYS A 6 45.33 -2.91 23.64
CA CYS A 6 44.40 -1.79 23.63
C CYS A 6 44.44 -1.13 22.25
N LEU A 7 43.39 -1.28 21.46
CA LEU A 7 43.04 -0.31 20.44
C LEU A 7 42.14 0.72 21.11
N SER A 8 42.71 1.88 21.37
CA SER A 8 42.05 3.07 21.89
C SER A 8 40.85 3.44 21.02
N THR A 9 39.67 3.39 21.61
CA THR A 9 38.44 4.03 21.15
C THR A 9 38.69 5.53 21.01
N GLY A 10 38.75 6.01 19.78
CA GLY A 10 38.69 7.43 19.46
C GLY A 10 37.28 7.96 19.59
N PHE A 11 36.73 7.97 20.82
CA PHE A 11 35.76 9.00 21.16
C PHE A 11 36.56 10.30 21.18
N VAL A 12 36.36 11.15 20.18
CA VAL A 12 36.74 12.56 20.33
C VAL A 12 35.77 13.12 21.37
N GLU A 13 36.13 13.00 22.64
CA GLU A 13 35.71 13.96 23.66
C GLU A 13 36.22 15.32 23.19
N ALA A 14 35.41 16.01 22.39
CA ALA A 14 35.43 17.46 22.44
C ALA A 14 34.95 17.80 23.86
N SER A 15 35.88 17.88 24.82
CA SER A 15 35.56 18.39 26.15
C SER A 15 35.00 19.80 25.94
N SER A 16 33.68 19.96 26.02
CA SER A 16 33.07 21.28 26.14
C SER A 16 33.74 21.94 27.34
N LYS A 17 34.43 23.07 27.14
CA LYS A 17 35.14 23.75 28.24
C LYS A 17 34.17 24.29 29.29
N ASN A 18 32.88 24.39 28.96
CA ASN A 18 31.81 24.85 29.83
C ASN A 18 30.61 23.88 29.79
N VAL A 19 30.07 23.53 30.95
CA VAL A 19 28.82 22.75 31.10
C VAL A 19 27.82 23.59 31.88
N ILE A 20 26.60 23.72 31.37
CA ILE A 20 25.47 24.38 32.03
C ILE A 20 24.50 23.28 32.46
N TYR A 21 24.09 23.30 33.72
CA TYR A 21 23.08 22.39 34.24
C TYR A 21 21.80 23.15 34.50
N TRP A 22 20.69 22.68 33.93
CA TRP A 22 19.35 23.14 34.25
C TRP A 22 18.63 22.04 35.03
N ASP A 23 18.18 22.40 36.23
CA ASP A 23 17.27 21.59 37.05
C ASP A 23 16.12 22.49 37.48
N GLN A 24 14.94 22.20 36.96
CA GLN A 24 13.75 23.04 37.18
C GLN A 24 13.91 24.49 36.69
N HIS A 25 14.60 24.71 35.57
CA HIS A 25 14.89 26.06 35.05
C HIS A 25 13.71 26.64 34.27
N LEU A 26 13.43 27.93 34.48
CA LEU A 26 12.52 28.72 33.66
C LEU A 26 13.30 29.80 32.91
N GLU A 27 13.33 29.68 31.59
CA GLU A 27 13.92 30.66 30.69
C GLU A 27 12.81 31.52 30.05
N PRO A 28 12.71 32.81 30.40
CA PRO A 28 11.59 33.65 29.98
C PRO A 28 11.63 34.06 28.51
N ASN A 29 12.77 33.92 27.82
CA ASN A 29 12.95 34.37 26.44
C ASN A 29 13.58 33.27 25.57
N ASP A 30 13.97 33.62 24.35
CA ASP A 30 14.82 32.79 23.51
C ASP A 30 16.18 32.53 24.20
N PHE A 31 16.68 31.30 24.10
CA PHE A 31 17.99 30.92 24.60
C PHE A 31 18.80 30.18 23.55
N GLU A 32 20.07 30.54 23.43
CA GLU A 32 21.02 29.87 22.55
C GLU A 32 22.09 29.18 23.41
N VAL A 33 22.23 27.86 23.26
CA VAL A 33 23.36 27.11 23.81
C VAL A 33 24.61 27.50 23.01
N PRO A 34 25.60 28.18 23.61
CA PRO A 34 26.69 28.77 22.85
C PRO A 34 27.74 27.73 22.45
N PHE A 35 28.50 28.04 21.39
CA PHE A 35 29.60 27.20 20.90
C PHE A 35 30.51 26.69 22.03
N GLY A 36 30.86 25.40 21.99
CA GLY A 36 31.78 24.78 22.95
C GLY A 36 31.17 24.54 24.35
N THR A 37 29.85 24.67 24.48
CA THR A 37 29.10 24.48 25.72
C THR A 37 28.16 23.28 25.62
N THR A 38 28.06 22.53 26.72
CA THR A 38 27.05 21.47 26.88
C THR A 38 25.97 21.94 27.84
N LEU A 39 24.71 21.97 27.41
CA LEU A 39 23.55 22.16 28.26
C LEU A 39 22.97 20.79 28.65
N VAL A 40 22.96 20.50 29.95
CA VAL A 40 22.41 19.26 30.52
C VAL A 40 21.11 19.60 31.24
N LEU A 41 20.01 18.98 30.81
CA LEU A 41 18.69 19.15 31.40
C LEU A 41 18.35 18.05 32.40
N SER A 42 17.70 18.41 33.50
CA SER A 42 17.08 17.48 34.45
C SER A 42 15.84 18.12 35.08
N GLY A 43 14.91 17.33 35.60
CA GLY A 43 13.70 17.88 36.23
C GLY A 43 12.81 18.65 35.23
N ASN A 44 12.03 19.63 35.71
CA ASN A 44 10.98 20.30 34.93
C ASN A 44 11.44 21.67 34.40
N ASN A 45 11.92 21.71 33.15
CA ASN A 45 12.44 22.90 32.51
C ASN A 45 11.41 23.51 31.54
N GLN A 46 11.47 24.83 31.40
CA GLN A 46 10.63 25.56 30.47
C GLN A 46 11.41 26.68 29.78
N VAL A 47 11.27 26.78 28.46
CA VAL A 47 11.74 27.90 27.65
C VAL A 47 10.52 28.52 26.99
N LEU A 48 10.17 29.76 27.35
CA LEU A 48 8.98 30.42 26.80
C LEU A 48 9.14 30.83 25.33
N GLY A 49 10.39 31.01 24.89
CA GLY A 49 10.75 31.28 23.51
C GLY A 49 11.30 30.07 22.77
N GLN A 50 12.31 30.32 21.95
CA GLN A 50 13.02 29.33 21.16
C GLN A 50 14.25 28.81 21.94
N LEU A 51 14.54 27.51 21.84
CA LEU A 51 15.83 26.97 22.28
C LEU A 51 16.68 26.61 21.06
N ARG A 52 17.79 27.33 20.89
CA ARG A 52 18.74 27.14 19.78
C ARG A 52 19.99 26.43 20.29
N VAL A 53 20.46 25.44 19.55
CA VAL A 53 21.73 24.76 19.83
C VAL A 53 22.72 25.20 18.77
N ALA A 54 23.64 26.10 19.12
CA ALA A 54 24.61 26.62 18.16
C ALA A 54 25.55 25.53 17.66
N PHE A 55 26.15 25.75 16.49
CA PHE A 55 27.21 24.86 15.99
C PHE A 55 28.28 24.61 17.07
N GLY A 56 28.71 23.36 17.24
CA GLY A 56 29.68 22.97 18.27
C GLY A 56 29.17 23.06 19.73
N ALA A 57 27.90 23.35 19.95
CA ALA A 57 27.23 23.21 21.25
C ALA A 57 26.50 21.87 21.35
N VAL A 58 26.25 21.41 22.58
CA VAL A 58 25.55 20.14 22.85
C VAL A 58 24.36 20.42 23.77
N LEU A 59 23.19 19.93 23.39
CA LEU A 59 22.03 19.77 24.26
C LEU A 59 21.92 18.29 24.64
N THR A 60 21.76 18.01 25.93
CA THR A 60 21.54 16.65 26.42
C THR A 60 20.74 16.64 27.71
N VAL A 61 20.44 15.44 28.22
CA VAL A 61 19.72 15.23 29.49
C VAL A 61 20.61 14.49 30.48
N ASP A 62 20.33 14.65 31.76
CA ASP A 62 20.90 13.79 32.79
C ASP A 62 20.35 12.37 32.65
N ASN A 63 21.21 11.42 32.25
CA ASN A 63 20.84 10.02 32.03
C ASN A 63 20.31 9.31 33.29
N SER A 64 20.51 9.86 34.48
CA SER A 64 20.08 9.28 35.76
C SER A 64 18.74 9.81 36.27
N ARG A 65 18.14 10.79 35.59
CA ARG A 65 16.95 11.50 36.06
C ARG A 65 15.90 11.63 34.97
N GLU A 66 14.64 11.73 35.42
CA GLU A 66 13.57 12.17 34.53
C GLU A 66 13.76 13.64 34.14
N THR A 67 13.40 13.94 32.90
CA THR A 67 13.49 15.29 32.33
C THR A 67 12.19 15.65 31.65
N PHE A 68 11.70 16.85 31.94
CA PHE A 68 10.64 17.49 31.19
C PHE A 68 11.17 18.82 30.63
N LEU A 69 10.91 19.10 29.36
CA LEU A 69 11.20 20.37 28.72
C LEU A 69 9.94 20.83 27.98
N ARG A 70 9.37 21.98 28.37
CA ARG A 70 8.41 22.69 27.53
C ARG A 70 9.13 23.81 26.78
N VAL A 71 8.99 23.87 25.46
CA VAL A 71 9.71 24.83 24.60
C VAL A 71 8.88 25.27 23.42
N GLY A 72 9.04 26.51 22.93
CA GLY A 72 8.35 26.98 21.72
C GLY A 72 8.74 26.20 20.47
N ASN A 73 10.05 26.02 20.26
CA ASN A 73 10.65 25.17 19.23
C ASN A 73 12.13 24.88 19.54
N LEU A 74 12.66 23.84 18.91
CA LEU A 74 14.07 23.48 18.95
C LEU A 74 14.72 23.72 17.59
N ASP A 75 15.81 24.48 17.56
CA ASP A 75 16.57 24.76 16.35
C ASP A 75 18.03 24.29 16.55
N ILE A 76 18.44 23.24 15.83
CA ILE A 76 19.63 22.45 16.13
C ILE A 76 20.65 22.58 15.00
N SER A 77 21.63 23.46 15.20
CA SER A 77 22.85 23.56 14.37
C SER A 77 24.06 22.85 15.01
N GLY A 78 23.98 22.56 16.31
CA GLY A 78 24.94 21.75 17.07
C GLY A 78 24.47 20.31 17.23
N SER A 79 24.62 19.75 18.43
CA SER A 79 24.30 18.36 18.72
C SER A 79 23.18 18.24 19.75
N PHE A 80 22.19 17.36 19.52
CA PHE A 80 21.17 17.01 20.50
C PHE A 80 21.19 15.51 20.79
N PHE A 81 21.52 15.14 22.03
CA PHE A 81 21.69 13.74 22.44
C PHE A 81 20.85 13.36 23.66
N ILE A 82 20.19 12.21 23.57
CA ILE A 82 19.54 11.55 24.71
C ILE A 82 19.87 10.06 24.64
N GLY A 83 20.59 9.55 25.65
CA GLY A 83 21.14 8.20 25.59
C GLY A 83 22.17 8.01 24.47
N SER A 84 22.57 6.76 24.26
CA SER A 84 23.45 6.34 23.18
C SER A 84 23.13 4.89 22.79
N GLU A 85 23.61 4.41 21.65
CA GLU A 85 23.36 3.03 21.23
C GLU A 85 23.85 1.97 22.25
N ILE A 86 25.02 2.20 22.87
CA ILE A 86 25.59 1.28 23.87
C ILE A 86 25.05 1.48 25.28
N ALA A 87 24.41 2.62 25.54
CA ALA A 87 23.77 2.95 26.81
C ALA A 87 22.50 3.75 26.52
N PRO A 88 21.42 3.08 26.07
CA PRO A 88 20.15 3.74 25.80
C PRO A 88 19.58 4.37 27.08
N PHE A 89 18.82 5.44 26.90
CA PHE A 89 18.15 6.14 27.96
C PHE A 89 16.99 5.27 28.47
N ALA A 90 16.94 5.06 29.79
CA ALA A 90 15.97 4.19 30.45
C ALA A 90 15.06 4.94 31.45
N ASN A 91 15.24 6.26 31.57
CA ASN A 91 14.37 7.13 32.34
C ASN A 91 13.34 7.82 31.42
N LYS A 92 12.44 8.64 31.97
CA LYS A 92 11.48 9.39 31.16
C LYS A 92 12.03 10.75 30.74
N ALA A 93 12.01 11.04 29.44
CA ALA A 93 12.33 12.35 28.89
C ALA A 93 11.15 12.83 28.04
N ILE A 94 10.50 13.93 28.43
CA ILE A 94 9.36 14.50 27.72
C ILE A 94 9.74 15.88 27.21
N ILE A 95 9.67 16.06 25.89
CA ILE A 95 9.90 17.34 25.21
C ILE A 95 8.57 17.78 24.62
N GLU A 96 7.95 18.77 25.24
CA GLU A 96 6.66 19.31 24.87
C GLU A 96 6.81 20.61 24.09
N LEU A 97 6.28 20.65 22.87
CA LEU A 97 6.21 21.86 22.06
C LEU A 97 5.03 22.72 22.52
N ALA A 98 5.33 23.94 22.95
CA ALA A 98 4.37 24.84 23.58
C ALA A 98 3.22 25.25 22.64
N CYS A 99 2.07 25.54 23.23
CA CYS A 99 0.89 26.04 22.52
C CYS A 99 1.06 27.52 22.14
N GLY A 100 0.20 28.03 21.24
CA GLY A 100 0.08 29.48 21.02
C GLY A 100 1.32 30.13 20.41
N THR A 101 1.98 29.43 19.48
CA THR A 101 3.13 29.97 18.72
C THR A 101 2.78 31.28 18.00
N THR A 102 3.74 32.21 17.97
CA THR A 102 3.64 33.50 17.25
C THR A 102 4.32 33.47 15.88
N LEU A 103 5.00 32.37 15.55
CA LEU A 103 5.67 32.19 14.26
C LEU A 103 4.63 32.01 13.15
N SER A 104 4.94 32.53 11.95
CA SER A 104 4.04 32.44 10.80
C SER A 104 3.89 31.00 10.32
N VAL A 105 2.80 30.71 9.62
CA VAL A 105 2.52 29.38 9.04
C VAL A 105 3.63 28.89 8.09
N GLU A 106 4.33 29.82 7.43
CA GLU A 106 5.43 29.51 6.51
C GLU A 106 6.75 29.20 7.25
N ASP A 107 6.91 29.64 8.50
CA ASP A 107 8.14 29.45 9.26
C ASP A 107 8.29 27.99 9.70
N GLU A 108 9.33 27.32 9.22
CA GLU A 108 9.68 25.94 9.58
C GLU A 108 9.96 25.74 11.07
N ARG A 109 10.20 26.80 11.84
CA ARG A 109 10.41 26.68 13.28
C ARG A 109 9.10 26.60 14.05
N ARG A 110 7.96 26.89 13.43
CA ARG A 110 6.65 26.95 14.09
C ARG A 110 6.29 25.59 14.71
N LYS A 111 6.44 25.49 16.04
CA LYS A 111 6.28 24.22 16.80
C LYS A 111 7.13 23.10 16.16
N GLY A 112 8.36 23.43 15.78
CA GLY A 112 9.27 22.53 15.09
C GLY A 112 10.43 22.07 15.95
N VAL A 113 10.92 20.87 15.67
CA VAL A 113 12.28 20.44 15.98
C VAL A 113 13.02 20.39 14.66
N VAL A 114 13.87 21.38 14.40
CA VAL A 114 14.55 21.55 13.10
C VAL A 114 16.03 21.24 13.27
N VAL A 115 16.51 20.21 12.55
CA VAL A 115 17.93 19.88 12.46
C VAL A 115 18.49 20.51 11.19
N ARG A 116 19.42 21.45 11.37
CA ARG A 116 20.01 22.23 10.29
C ARG A 116 21.25 21.57 9.71
N GLN A 117 21.76 22.15 8.63
CA GLN A 117 23.06 21.83 8.05
C GLN A 117 24.15 21.78 9.14
N GLY A 118 24.92 20.69 9.15
CA GLY A 118 25.97 20.41 10.13
C GLY A 118 25.48 19.99 11.52
N GLY A 119 24.17 20.09 11.80
CA GLY A 119 23.56 19.65 13.05
C GLY A 119 23.48 18.13 13.16
N GLU A 120 23.40 17.63 14.39
CA GLU A 120 23.20 16.20 14.66
C GLU A 120 22.18 15.94 15.76
N ILE A 121 21.41 14.89 15.58
CA ILE A 121 20.45 14.37 16.56
C ILE A 121 20.69 12.88 16.75
N ALA A 122 20.87 12.46 17.99
CA ALA A 122 21.04 11.04 18.33
C ALA A 122 20.24 10.73 19.60
N LEU A 123 19.15 9.98 19.43
CA LEU A 123 18.19 9.68 20.49
C LEU A 123 18.04 8.16 20.59
N PHE A 124 18.31 7.60 21.76
CA PHE A 124 18.25 6.16 21.99
C PHE A 124 17.48 5.87 23.26
N GLY A 125 16.22 5.45 23.12
CA GLY A 125 15.41 4.90 24.23
C GLY A 125 15.60 3.39 24.39
N THR A 126 15.21 2.87 25.56
CA THR A 126 15.23 1.43 25.85
C THR A 126 13.88 0.78 25.57
N LYS A 127 12.79 1.43 25.99
CA LYS A 127 11.41 0.96 25.86
C LYS A 127 11.01 0.75 24.40
N GLY A 128 10.60 -0.46 24.05
CA GLY A 128 10.18 -0.84 22.70
C GLY A 128 11.33 -1.03 21.71
N SER A 129 12.59 -1.00 22.18
CA SER A 129 13.77 -1.16 21.32
C SER A 129 14.10 -2.61 21.01
N GLN A 130 13.59 -3.58 21.78
CA GLN A 130 13.72 -5.00 21.43
C GLN A 130 12.76 -5.37 20.29
N GLN A 131 11.50 -5.02 20.47
CA GLN A 131 10.44 -5.24 19.50
C GLN A 131 9.28 -4.28 19.77
N SER A 132 8.86 -3.59 18.72
CA SER A 132 7.86 -2.52 18.80
C SER A 132 6.43 -3.02 18.56
N TRP A 133 6.27 -4.20 17.97
CA TRP A 133 4.98 -4.86 17.76
C TRP A 133 5.10 -6.37 17.68
N VAL A 134 4.04 -7.06 18.06
CA VAL A 134 3.91 -8.53 18.04
C VAL A 134 2.57 -8.93 17.43
N LYS A 135 2.27 -10.23 17.38
CA LYS A 135 0.94 -10.73 17.04
C LYS A 135 0.35 -11.52 18.20
N LEU A 136 -0.97 -11.57 18.30
CA LEU A 136 -1.67 -12.49 19.21
C LEU A 136 -1.20 -13.94 18.99
N SER A 137 -1.20 -14.73 20.05
CA SER A 137 -1.00 -16.19 20.01
C SER A 137 -2.29 -16.98 20.20
N ASP A 138 -3.36 -16.35 20.68
CA ASP A 138 -4.72 -16.90 20.69
C ASP A 138 -5.77 -15.80 20.46
N THR A 139 -6.95 -16.22 20.01
CA THR A 139 -8.07 -15.32 19.71
C THR A 139 -8.57 -14.66 20.99
N ALA A 140 -8.71 -13.33 20.97
CA ALA A 140 -9.33 -12.56 22.04
C ALA A 140 -10.77 -12.22 21.63
N ASP A 141 -11.76 -12.87 22.26
CA ASP A 141 -13.17 -12.62 21.98
C ASP A 141 -13.68 -11.32 22.61
N VAL A 142 -14.84 -10.84 22.15
CA VAL A 142 -15.55 -9.69 22.73
C VAL A 142 -15.70 -9.87 24.26
N GLY A 143 -15.37 -8.83 25.01
CA GLY A 143 -15.40 -8.85 26.48
C GLY A 143 -14.12 -9.38 27.13
N ALA A 144 -13.15 -9.90 26.37
CA ALA A 144 -11.88 -10.36 26.92
C ALA A 144 -11.09 -9.19 27.53
N THR A 145 -10.45 -9.45 28.66
CA THR A 145 -9.50 -8.54 29.33
C THR A 145 -8.10 -9.14 29.42
N CYS A 146 -7.89 -10.32 28.83
CA CYS A 146 -6.65 -11.07 28.85
C CYS A 146 -6.24 -11.33 27.40
N LEU A 147 -5.04 -10.90 27.04
CA LEU A 147 -4.47 -11.11 25.71
C LEU A 147 -3.30 -12.10 25.83
N GLN A 148 -3.24 -13.06 24.91
CA GLN A 148 -2.11 -14.00 24.82
C GLN A 148 -1.20 -13.58 23.68
N PHE A 149 0.06 -13.28 24.02
CA PHE A 149 1.15 -13.00 23.10
C PHE A 149 2.48 -13.02 23.88
N ASP A 150 3.59 -13.23 23.18
CA ASP A 150 4.92 -13.18 23.78
C ASP A 150 5.35 -11.72 23.98
N ALA A 151 4.98 -11.14 25.13
CA ALA A 151 5.34 -9.77 25.47
C ALA A 151 6.87 -9.62 25.59
N PRO A 152 7.49 -8.71 24.81
CA PRO A 152 8.91 -8.42 24.93
C PRO A 152 9.30 -7.94 26.34
N ALA A 153 10.54 -8.20 26.75
CA ALA A 153 10.99 -7.96 28.12
C ALA A 153 11.02 -6.47 28.53
N ASP A 154 11.03 -5.56 27.55
CA ASP A 154 10.97 -4.12 27.76
C ASP A 154 9.55 -3.56 27.82
N TRP A 155 8.50 -4.38 27.62
CA TRP A 155 7.10 -4.00 27.85
C TRP A 155 6.75 -4.12 29.34
N SER A 156 5.90 -3.23 29.86
CA SER A 156 5.57 -3.16 31.28
C SER A 156 4.14 -2.70 31.56
N VAL A 157 3.68 -2.95 32.79
CA VAL A 157 2.42 -2.38 33.30
C VAL A 157 2.42 -0.85 33.14
N GLY A 158 1.30 -0.32 32.65
CA GLY A 158 1.10 1.09 32.34
C GLY A 158 1.38 1.45 30.87
N ASP A 159 1.97 0.56 30.08
CA ASP A 159 2.20 0.80 28.66
C ASP A 159 0.88 0.83 27.87
N GLU A 160 0.79 1.74 26.91
CA GLU A 160 -0.31 1.81 25.94
C GLU A 160 0.01 0.94 24.73
N ILE A 161 -0.96 0.08 24.38
CA ILE A 161 -0.91 -0.81 23.21
C ILE A 161 -2.11 -0.60 22.29
N VAL A 162 -1.96 -0.96 21.03
CA VAL A 162 -3.05 -1.01 20.04
C VAL A 162 -3.21 -2.43 19.55
N ILE A 163 -4.44 -2.92 19.45
CA ILE A 163 -4.79 -4.20 18.86
C ILE A 163 -5.47 -3.93 17.51
N SER A 164 -4.89 -4.42 16.41
CA SER A 164 -5.39 -4.18 15.06
C SER A 164 -6.74 -4.88 14.79
N SER A 165 -7.53 -4.33 13.88
CA SER A 165 -8.71 -5.02 13.35
C SER A 165 -8.31 -6.30 12.63
N THR A 166 -9.08 -7.38 12.80
CA THR A 166 -8.93 -8.63 12.03
C THR A 166 -10.15 -8.90 11.16
N ASP A 167 -10.82 -7.83 10.72
CA ASP A 167 -12.06 -7.88 9.94
C ASP A 167 -12.12 -6.76 8.89
N PHE A 168 -13.19 -6.66 8.09
CA PHE A 168 -13.30 -5.65 7.02
C PHE A 168 -13.34 -4.21 7.54
N ASP A 169 -13.86 -3.97 8.74
CA ASP A 169 -13.96 -2.63 9.32
C ASP A 169 -12.65 -2.19 10.00
N PRO A 170 -11.96 -1.15 9.49
CA PRO A 170 -10.73 -0.64 10.09
C PRO A 170 -10.95 -0.07 11.51
N HIS A 171 -12.17 0.36 11.84
CA HIS A 171 -12.49 0.98 13.12
C HIS A 171 -12.74 -0.01 14.26
N GLN A 172 -12.63 -1.32 14.00
CA GLN A 172 -12.58 -2.35 15.04
C GLN A 172 -11.20 -2.43 15.73
N THR A 173 -10.29 -1.51 15.40
CA THR A 173 -8.99 -1.35 16.07
C THR A 173 -9.16 -0.73 17.46
N GLU A 174 -8.44 -1.26 18.45
CA GLU A 174 -8.65 -0.89 19.85
C GLU A 174 -7.36 -0.49 20.57
N LYS A 175 -7.34 0.68 21.23
CA LYS A 175 -6.25 1.07 22.14
C LYS A 175 -6.54 0.60 23.56
N ARG A 176 -5.54 0.08 24.28
CA ARG A 176 -5.63 -0.42 25.66
C ARG A 176 -4.39 -0.08 26.48
N THR A 177 -4.50 -0.16 27.80
CA THR A 177 -3.36 -0.04 28.71
C THR A 177 -3.11 -1.36 29.42
N ILE A 178 -1.85 -1.80 29.47
CA ILE A 178 -1.46 -3.03 30.18
C ILE A 178 -1.59 -2.81 31.68
N VAL A 179 -2.30 -3.69 32.38
CA VAL A 179 -2.46 -3.65 33.85
C VAL A 179 -1.70 -4.77 34.57
N SER A 180 -1.44 -5.89 33.90
CA SER A 180 -0.55 -6.95 34.39
C SER A 180 0.06 -7.75 33.22
N ILE A 181 1.25 -8.31 33.43
CA ILE A 181 1.93 -9.19 32.46
C ILE A 181 2.28 -10.48 33.19
N ASN A 182 1.68 -11.59 32.74
CA ASN A 182 1.94 -12.94 33.22
C ASN A 182 2.29 -13.83 32.02
N ALA A 183 2.85 -15.02 32.27
CA ALA A 183 3.34 -15.91 31.22
C ALA A 183 2.31 -16.23 30.12
N ASP A 184 1.04 -16.44 30.48
CA ASP A 184 -0.03 -16.81 29.54
C ASP A 184 -1.13 -15.73 29.44
N CYS A 185 -0.91 -14.55 30.02
CA CYS A 185 -1.95 -13.52 30.08
C CYS A 185 -1.35 -12.13 30.33
N THR A 186 -1.47 -11.26 29.33
CA THR A 186 -1.31 -9.81 29.49
C THR A 186 -2.69 -9.19 29.70
N GLU A 187 -2.96 -8.70 30.91
CA GLU A 187 -4.24 -8.09 31.24
C GLU A 187 -4.31 -6.64 30.78
N ILE A 188 -5.49 -6.22 30.29
CA ILE A 188 -5.78 -4.85 29.83
C ILE A 188 -6.78 -4.14 30.75
N ASP A 189 -6.75 -2.81 30.73
CA ASP A 189 -7.54 -1.91 31.58
C ASP A 189 -9.07 -2.04 31.41
N ARG A 190 -9.53 -2.40 30.22
CA ARG A 190 -10.95 -2.49 29.88
C ARG A 190 -11.23 -3.63 28.89
N PRO A 191 -12.40 -4.29 28.98
CA PRO A 191 -12.76 -5.38 28.08
C PRO A 191 -12.75 -4.93 26.61
N LEU A 192 -12.38 -5.84 25.70
CA LEU A 192 -12.46 -5.62 24.25
C LEU A 192 -13.92 -5.47 23.79
N GLU A 193 -14.14 -4.56 22.86
CA GLU A 193 -15.45 -4.34 22.22
C GLU A 193 -15.63 -5.27 21.00
N PHE A 194 -14.51 -5.64 20.37
CA PHE A 194 -14.48 -6.51 19.19
C PHE A 194 -13.69 -7.79 19.46
N ARG A 195 -13.99 -8.81 18.67
CA ARG A 195 -13.15 -10.00 18.57
C ARG A 195 -11.93 -9.68 17.73
N HIS A 196 -10.76 -10.04 18.24
CA HIS A 196 -9.48 -9.98 17.54
C HIS A 196 -8.96 -11.39 17.34
N PHE A 197 -8.84 -11.80 16.08
CA PHE A 197 -8.43 -13.14 15.72
C PHE A 197 -6.95 -13.39 16.05
N GLY A 198 -6.63 -14.59 16.52
CA GLY A 198 -5.29 -14.91 17.03
C GLY A 198 -4.77 -16.27 16.58
N GLN A 199 -5.24 -16.78 15.42
CA GLN A 199 -4.79 -18.06 14.88
C GLN A 199 -4.30 -17.96 13.44
N VAL A 200 -3.40 -18.87 13.06
CA VAL A 200 -3.05 -19.13 11.65
C VAL A 200 -3.96 -20.24 11.14
N VAL A 201 -4.81 -19.97 10.15
CA VAL A 201 -5.82 -20.91 9.65
C VAL A 201 -5.70 -21.06 8.14
N GLN A 202 -5.80 -22.29 7.64
CA GLN A 202 -5.67 -22.59 6.20
C GLN A 202 -4.36 -22.05 5.57
N GLY A 203 -3.31 -21.82 6.36
CA GLY A 203 -2.05 -21.22 5.91
C GLY A 203 -2.02 -19.68 5.93
N VAL A 204 -3.10 -19.02 6.36
CA VAL A 204 -3.22 -17.55 6.46
C VAL A 204 -2.93 -17.12 7.89
N ASP A 205 -1.95 -16.21 8.07
CA ASP A 205 -1.67 -15.60 9.37
C ASP A 205 -2.53 -14.35 9.61
N GLU A 206 -3.75 -14.57 10.11
CA GLU A 206 -4.74 -13.53 10.39
C GLU A 206 -4.71 -13.05 11.86
N ARG A 207 -3.60 -13.28 12.55
CA ARG A 207 -3.45 -12.91 13.96
C ARG A 207 -3.32 -11.39 14.08
N ALA A 208 -4.13 -10.79 14.95
CA ALA A 208 -4.08 -9.36 15.20
C ALA A 208 -2.69 -8.94 15.64
N GLU A 209 -2.17 -7.90 15.00
CA GLU A 209 -0.99 -7.21 15.44
C GLU A 209 -1.26 -6.37 16.68
N ILE A 210 -0.26 -6.30 17.56
CA ILE A 210 -0.26 -5.50 18.77
C ILE A 210 0.91 -4.52 18.71
N GLU A 211 0.63 -3.22 18.60
CA GLU A 211 1.64 -2.16 18.63
C GLU A 211 1.89 -1.69 20.07
N LEU A 212 3.15 -1.49 20.45
CA LEU A 212 3.51 -0.74 21.65
C LEU A 212 3.68 0.73 21.29
N LEU A 213 2.88 1.63 21.89
CA LEU A 213 2.97 3.07 21.66
C LEU A 213 3.95 3.77 22.62
N THR A 214 4.02 3.32 23.87
CA THR A 214 4.80 3.98 24.92
C THR A 214 6.30 3.89 24.68
N ARG A 215 7.03 5.01 24.82
CA ARG A 215 8.51 5.07 24.80
C ARG A 215 9.11 5.88 25.96
N ASP A 216 10.41 5.75 26.18
CA ASP A 216 11.14 6.50 27.22
C ASP A 216 11.32 7.97 26.87
N ILE A 217 11.64 8.24 25.60
CA ILE A 217 11.82 9.56 25.03
C ILE A 217 10.54 9.93 24.27
N VAL A 218 9.87 10.99 24.71
CA VAL A 218 8.57 11.41 24.17
C VAL A 218 8.66 12.85 23.69
N PHE A 219 8.30 13.07 22.43
CA PHE A 219 8.00 14.38 21.88
C PHE A 219 6.50 14.57 21.80
N ARG A 220 5.98 15.62 22.43
CA ARG A 220 4.55 15.90 22.48
C ARG A 220 4.25 17.27 21.86
N GLY A 221 3.39 17.28 20.85
CA GLY A 221 2.81 18.53 20.36
C GLY A 221 1.71 18.99 21.32
N CYS A 222 1.68 20.27 21.69
CA CYS A 222 0.55 20.79 22.46
C CYS A 222 -0.78 20.68 21.68
N HIS A 223 -1.84 20.25 22.38
CA HIS A 223 -3.21 20.35 21.92
C HIS A 223 -3.75 21.77 22.11
N GLU A 224 -4.04 22.47 21.01
CA GLU A 224 -4.47 23.86 21.07
C GLU A 224 -5.89 23.98 21.63
N ALA A 225 -6.10 24.94 22.54
CA ALA A 225 -7.43 25.21 23.10
C ALA A 225 -8.38 25.86 22.09
N VAL A 226 -7.84 26.48 21.03
CA VAL A 226 -8.61 27.11 19.97
C VAL A 226 -8.90 26.08 18.88
N SER A 227 -10.18 25.83 18.62
CA SER A 227 -10.62 24.79 17.68
C SER A 227 -10.05 24.95 16.25
N SER A 228 -9.83 26.19 15.79
CA SER A 228 -9.22 26.45 14.47
C SER A 228 -7.75 26.03 14.37
N LEU A 229 -7.11 25.75 15.51
CA LEU A 229 -5.73 25.27 15.60
C LEU A 229 -5.67 23.85 16.19
N ALA A 230 -6.80 23.15 16.34
CA ALA A 230 -6.87 21.84 16.98
C ALA A 230 -5.97 20.81 16.27
N ASP A 231 -5.75 20.96 14.97
CA ASP A 231 -4.91 20.09 14.15
C ASP A 231 -3.44 20.59 14.03
N LEU A 232 -3.07 21.61 14.80
CA LEU A 232 -1.71 22.17 14.80
C LEU A 232 -0.81 21.41 15.78
N GLY A 233 -0.27 20.28 15.30
CA GLY A 233 0.70 19.48 16.02
C GLY A 233 2.14 20.02 15.95
N GLY A 234 3.05 19.30 16.60
CA GLY A 234 4.49 19.48 16.39
C GLY A 234 4.98 18.91 15.06
N HIS A 235 6.23 19.18 14.67
CA HIS A 235 6.89 18.46 13.58
C HIS A 235 8.39 18.31 13.84
N MET A 236 9.03 17.31 13.25
CA MET A 236 10.49 17.16 13.27
C MET A 236 11.01 17.15 11.84
N MET A 237 11.88 18.10 11.51
CA MET A 237 12.40 18.31 10.17
C MET A 237 13.92 18.18 10.15
N PHE A 238 14.42 17.36 9.25
CA PHE A 238 15.84 17.18 8.97
C PHE A 238 16.14 17.83 7.62
N LEU A 239 16.95 18.89 7.64
CA LEU A 239 17.36 19.61 6.44
C LEU A 239 18.63 19.00 5.84
N ALA A 240 18.86 19.26 4.55
CA ALA A 240 20.05 18.79 3.85
C ALA A 240 21.37 19.10 4.57
N ASP A 241 22.37 18.26 4.31
CA ASP A 241 23.72 18.38 4.86
C ASP A 241 23.80 18.31 6.40
N PHE A 242 22.82 17.66 7.06
CA PHE A 242 22.96 17.30 8.47
C PHE A 242 24.15 16.35 8.67
N LYS A 243 24.74 16.36 9.88
CA LYS A 243 25.89 15.51 10.21
C LYS A 243 25.48 14.09 10.57
N ARG A 244 24.40 13.92 11.35
CA ARG A 244 23.88 12.60 11.77
C ARG A 244 22.43 12.69 12.26
N VAL A 245 21.61 11.71 11.88
CA VAL A 245 20.25 11.49 12.40
C VAL A 245 20.11 10.00 12.77
N GLN A 246 20.06 9.71 14.06
CA GLN A 246 19.90 8.36 14.60
C GLN A 246 18.84 8.39 15.69
N ILE A 247 17.66 7.83 15.41
CA ILE A 247 16.53 7.92 16.34
C ILE A 247 15.98 6.51 16.56
N GLN A 248 16.14 6.03 17.79
CA GLN A 248 15.65 4.75 18.26
C GLN A 248 14.68 4.91 19.43
N ALA A 249 13.56 4.20 19.36
CA ALA A 249 12.63 4.06 20.49
C ALA A 249 12.17 5.41 21.05
N VAL A 250 11.74 6.30 20.14
CA VAL A 250 11.17 7.61 20.45
C VAL A 250 9.69 7.64 20.09
N GLU A 251 8.89 8.24 20.96
CA GLU A 251 7.44 8.42 20.78
C GLU A 251 7.14 9.86 20.34
N LEU A 252 6.39 10.03 19.26
CA LEU A 252 5.84 11.31 18.81
C LEU A 252 4.31 11.27 18.93
N GLN A 253 3.77 12.16 19.77
CA GLN A 253 2.34 12.27 20.02
C GLN A 253 1.81 13.64 19.59
N ASN A 254 0.71 13.68 18.85
CA ASN A 254 0.07 14.93 18.39
C ASN A 254 1.03 15.79 17.54
N PHE A 255 1.73 15.12 16.62
CA PHE A 255 2.58 15.74 15.60
C PHE A 255 1.86 15.78 14.24
N GLY A 256 2.45 16.45 13.26
CA GLY A 256 1.82 16.77 11.98
C GLY A 256 1.00 18.05 12.10
N GLN A 257 1.12 18.94 11.12
CA GLN A 257 0.32 20.17 11.06
C GLN A 257 -0.76 20.03 9.99
N GLY A 258 -2.02 20.10 10.41
CA GLY A 258 -3.16 19.97 9.51
C GLY A 258 -3.28 21.14 8.53
N ASP A 259 -2.82 22.33 8.93
CA ASP A 259 -2.96 23.60 8.21
C ASP A 259 -1.86 23.87 7.17
N ARG A 260 -0.80 23.06 7.13
CA ARG A 260 0.37 23.29 6.28
C ARG A 260 1.02 21.97 5.84
N MET A 261 1.32 21.85 4.54
CA MET A 261 2.11 20.74 4.00
C MET A 261 3.57 20.83 4.49
N GLU A 262 4.33 19.73 4.40
CA GLU A 262 5.77 19.69 4.74
C GLU A 262 6.06 19.91 6.24
N ARG A 263 5.08 19.60 7.10
CA ARG A 263 5.19 19.71 8.56
C ARG A 263 4.71 18.42 9.17
N TYR A 264 5.56 17.40 9.13
CA TYR A 264 5.22 16.01 9.48
C TYR A 264 5.99 15.53 10.73
N PRO A 265 5.54 14.44 11.40
CA PRO A 265 6.18 13.96 12.61
C PRO A 265 7.67 13.69 12.45
N PHE A 266 8.06 12.86 11.48
CA PHE A 266 9.44 12.75 11.00
C PHE A 266 9.50 13.15 9.52
N TYR A 267 10.31 14.15 9.21
CA TYR A 267 10.40 14.68 7.85
C TYR A 267 11.84 14.92 7.41
N PHE A 268 12.31 14.13 6.46
CA PHE A 268 13.56 14.40 5.75
C PHE A 268 13.25 15.25 4.52
N HIS A 269 13.71 16.50 4.53
CA HIS A 269 13.40 17.48 3.51
C HIS A 269 14.61 17.72 2.61
N MET A 270 14.53 17.25 1.37
CA MET A 270 15.45 17.54 0.29
C MET A 270 16.93 17.23 0.60
N CYS A 271 17.17 16.16 1.37
CA CYS A 271 18.50 15.82 1.89
C CYS A 271 19.43 15.20 0.84
N ALA A 272 18.93 14.82 -0.34
CA ALA A 272 19.64 13.98 -1.29
C ALA A 272 20.19 12.72 -0.58
N SER A 273 21.43 12.31 -0.89
CA SER A 273 22.06 11.18 -0.21
C SER A 273 22.44 11.55 1.22
N VAL A 274 21.84 10.85 2.18
CA VAL A 274 22.14 11.03 3.61
C VAL A 274 23.45 10.35 4.00
N PRO A 275 24.08 10.75 5.12
CA PRO A 275 25.18 10.00 5.71
C PRO A 275 24.82 8.53 5.99
N GLU A 276 25.80 7.64 5.88
CA GLU A 276 25.65 6.24 6.33
C GLU A 276 25.16 6.19 7.78
N GLU A 277 24.44 5.12 8.15
CA GLU A 277 23.85 4.94 9.49
C GLU A 277 22.81 6.03 9.86
N THR A 278 22.12 6.59 8.86
CA THR A 278 20.93 7.42 9.07
C THR A 278 19.69 6.54 9.19
N PHE A 279 19.04 6.53 10.35
CA PHE A 279 17.88 5.67 10.58
C PHE A 279 16.84 6.25 11.55
N LEU A 280 15.61 5.78 11.36
CA LEU A 280 14.53 5.78 12.34
C LEU A 280 14.20 4.32 12.65
N ARG A 281 14.42 3.87 13.89
CA ARG A 281 14.08 2.49 14.29
C ARG A 281 13.26 2.38 15.57
N HIS A 282 12.29 1.47 15.60
CA HIS A 282 11.48 1.20 16.79
C HIS A 282 10.72 2.40 17.37
N ASN A 283 10.52 3.45 16.57
CA ASN A 283 9.79 4.65 17.00
C ASN A 283 8.29 4.39 16.97
N ALA A 284 7.55 5.20 17.74
CA ALA A 284 6.09 5.21 17.75
C ALA A 284 5.60 6.60 17.33
N VAL A 285 4.78 6.67 16.28
CA VAL A 285 4.11 7.91 15.89
C VAL A 285 2.62 7.70 16.04
N HIS A 286 1.94 8.49 16.86
CA HIS A 286 0.49 8.30 17.02
C HIS A 286 -0.30 9.58 17.23
N THR A 287 -1.57 9.50 16.84
CA THR A 287 -2.49 10.65 16.84
C THR A 287 -1.88 11.79 16.00
N SER A 288 -1.55 11.50 14.74
CA SER A 288 -0.95 12.49 13.85
C SER A 288 -1.98 13.15 12.93
N ASN A 289 -1.90 14.47 12.83
CA ASN A 289 -2.78 15.27 11.98
C ASN A 289 -2.35 15.28 10.50
N SER A 290 -1.15 14.80 10.19
CA SER A 290 -0.66 14.65 8.82
C SER A 290 0.62 13.80 8.78
N ARG A 291 0.54 12.63 8.14
CA ARG A 291 1.68 11.69 7.95
C ARG A 291 2.25 11.10 9.23
N ALA A 292 3.17 10.16 9.08
CA ALA A 292 3.99 9.64 10.17
C ALA A 292 5.48 9.84 9.86
N MET A 293 5.94 9.33 8.73
CA MET A 293 7.33 9.40 8.29
C MET A 293 7.36 9.76 6.81
N THR A 294 8.06 10.85 6.47
CA THR A 294 8.13 11.34 5.10
C THR A 294 9.58 11.52 4.67
N LEU A 295 9.93 10.93 3.53
CA LEU A 295 11.17 11.18 2.80
C LEU A 295 10.82 12.00 1.56
N HIS A 296 11.40 13.19 1.44
CA HIS A 296 11.22 14.07 0.30
C HIS A 296 12.57 14.39 -0.32
N GLY A 297 12.76 14.03 -1.59
CA GLY A 297 14.01 14.24 -2.33
C GLY A 297 15.24 13.65 -1.64
N THR A 298 15.04 12.57 -0.86
CA THR A 298 16.02 12.00 0.08
C THR A 298 16.28 10.53 -0.23
N GLN A 299 17.55 10.11 -0.13
CA GLN A 299 18.02 8.76 -0.42
C GLN A 299 18.86 8.19 0.72
N GLY A 300 18.77 6.88 0.96
CA GLY A 300 19.65 6.15 1.88
C GLY A 300 19.18 6.11 3.33
N VAL A 301 17.91 6.39 3.62
CA VAL A 301 17.36 6.32 4.99
C VAL A 301 16.84 4.91 5.29
N ALA A 302 17.11 4.41 6.48
CA ALA A 302 16.52 3.19 7.00
C ALA A 302 15.35 3.49 7.96
N LEU A 303 14.16 2.99 7.62
CA LEU A 303 12.96 2.97 8.45
C LEU A 303 12.73 1.51 8.89
N ASN A 304 13.12 1.16 10.12
CA ASN A 304 13.09 -0.21 10.61
C ASN A 304 12.21 -0.36 11.86
N GLY A 305 11.22 -1.25 11.84
CA GLY A 305 10.54 -1.63 13.06
C GLY A 305 9.72 -0.50 13.69
N ASN A 306 9.34 0.55 12.95
CA ASN A 306 8.55 1.66 13.50
C ASN A 306 7.06 1.28 13.52
N VAL A 307 6.31 1.86 14.47
CA VAL A 307 4.85 1.72 14.57
C VAL A 307 4.17 3.06 14.36
N ALA A 308 3.02 3.06 13.68
CA ALA A 308 2.27 4.28 13.42
C ALA A 308 0.76 4.05 13.59
N PHE A 309 0.16 4.78 14.52
CA PHE A 309 -1.25 4.61 14.89
C PHE A 309 -2.10 5.88 14.73
N ASN A 310 -3.30 5.74 14.16
CA ASN A 310 -4.28 6.83 14.06
C ASN A 310 -3.67 8.05 13.33
N ILE A 311 -3.36 7.83 12.05
CA ILE A 311 -2.68 8.79 11.18
C ILE A 311 -3.68 9.37 10.19
N THR A 312 -3.59 10.68 9.94
CA THR A 312 -4.41 11.38 8.95
C THR A 312 -3.63 11.56 7.63
N GLY A 313 -4.25 11.20 6.50
CA GLY A 313 -3.66 11.19 5.15
C GLY A 313 -2.82 9.91 4.91
N HIS A 314 -1.75 9.97 4.10
CA HIS A 314 -0.79 8.85 4.01
C HIS A 314 0.02 8.69 5.31
N ALA A 315 0.64 7.54 5.60
CA ALA A 315 1.48 7.38 6.80
C ALA A 315 2.99 7.42 6.52
N VAL A 316 3.53 6.45 5.78
CA VAL A 316 4.92 6.40 5.31
C VAL A 316 4.96 6.87 3.86
N VAL A 317 5.72 7.92 3.58
CA VAL A 317 5.66 8.64 2.29
C VAL A 317 7.04 8.80 1.65
N LEU A 318 7.11 8.44 0.37
CA LEU A 318 8.08 8.95 -0.60
C LEU A 318 7.36 10.00 -1.45
N GLU A 319 7.73 11.28 -1.36
CA GLU A 319 6.84 12.37 -1.77
C GLU A 319 6.75 12.56 -3.30
N ASP A 320 7.89 12.73 -3.98
CA ASP A 320 7.93 13.30 -5.33
C ASP A 320 8.52 12.40 -6.43
N GLY A 321 8.90 11.16 -6.09
CA GLY A 321 9.38 10.14 -7.04
C GLY A 321 10.90 10.16 -7.24
N ALA A 322 11.64 11.00 -6.52
CA ALA A 322 13.10 11.06 -6.54
C ALA A 322 13.76 10.15 -5.49
N GLU A 323 12.98 9.63 -4.55
CA GLU A 323 13.46 8.93 -3.37
C GLU A 323 13.81 7.47 -3.68
N SER A 324 15.09 7.16 -3.70
CA SER A 324 15.62 5.81 -3.96
C SER A 324 16.66 5.42 -2.90
N GLY A 325 17.06 4.15 -2.85
CA GLY A 325 18.11 3.74 -1.90
C GLY A 325 17.63 3.57 -0.46
N ASN A 326 16.35 3.75 -0.18
CA ASN A 326 15.82 3.66 1.17
C ASN A 326 15.48 2.20 1.52
N THR A 327 15.57 1.88 2.82
CA THR A 327 15.14 0.60 3.38
C THR A 327 13.94 0.85 4.28
N ILE A 328 12.83 0.18 3.98
CA ILE A 328 11.57 0.28 4.73
C ILE A 328 11.25 -1.15 5.16
N CYS A 329 11.62 -1.49 6.38
CA CYS A 329 11.49 -2.86 6.87
C CYS A 329 10.79 -2.99 8.23
N ASP A 330 10.01 -4.07 8.39
CA ASP A 330 9.39 -4.47 9.65
C ASP A 330 8.53 -3.39 10.32
N ASN A 331 8.04 -2.40 9.56
CA ASN A 331 7.19 -1.34 10.10
C ASN A 331 5.74 -1.82 10.14
N LEU A 332 5.01 -1.41 11.18
CA LEU A 332 3.57 -1.63 11.29
C LEU A 332 2.83 -0.30 11.26
N VAL A 333 1.79 -0.22 10.45
CA VAL A 333 0.94 0.96 10.37
C VAL A 333 -0.51 0.52 10.59
N VAL A 334 -1.13 1.07 11.63
CA VAL A 334 -2.50 0.75 12.03
C VAL A 334 -3.37 2.00 12.03
N LEU A 335 -4.56 1.90 11.43
CA LEU A 335 -5.57 2.95 11.45
C LEU A 335 -5.13 4.25 10.75
N VAL A 336 -5.33 4.30 9.44
CA VAL A 336 -5.04 5.48 8.60
C VAL A 336 -6.34 6.02 7.98
N LYS A 337 -6.56 7.32 8.14
CA LYS A 337 -7.84 8.01 7.83
C LYS A 337 -7.66 9.14 6.82
N PRO A 338 -8.67 9.48 6.01
CA PRO A 338 -8.59 10.56 5.03
C PRO A 338 -8.30 11.94 5.65
N LYS A 339 -7.54 12.78 4.93
CA LYS A 339 -7.33 14.19 5.31
C LYS A 339 -8.30 15.11 4.57
N ASN A 340 -9.51 15.24 5.09
CA ASN A 340 -10.55 16.09 4.47
C ASN A 340 -10.50 17.55 4.98
N ARG A 341 -9.33 18.20 4.96
CA ARG A 341 -9.10 19.53 5.56
C ARG A 341 -8.19 20.41 4.71
N SER A 342 -7.86 21.63 5.17
CA SER A 342 -6.89 22.52 4.49
C SER A 342 -5.53 21.83 4.27
N ALA A 343 -4.75 22.31 3.30
CA ALA A 343 -3.43 21.76 2.96
C ALA A 343 -3.44 20.23 2.71
N SER A 344 -4.56 19.69 2.22
CA SER A 344 -4.68 18.29 1.78
C SER A 344 -4.25 18.17 0.32
N LEU A 345 -3.61 17.04 0.01
CA LEU A 345 -3.44 16.60 -1.37
C LEU A 345 -4.74 15.95 -1.84
N GLU A 346 -5.00 15.98 -3.15
CA GLU A 346 -6.10 15.18 -3.74
C GLU A 346 -5.93 13.69 -3.38
N SER A 347 -4.68 13.23 -3.30
CA SER A 347 -4.34 11.87 -2.89
C SER A 347 -4.62 11.54 -1.42
N ASP A 348 -4.92 12.53 -0.58
CA ASP A 348 -5.28 12.31 0.82
C ASP A 348 -6.73 11.85 1.03
N GLY A 349 -7.52 11.85 -0.05
CA GLY A 349 -8.86 11.30 -0.03
C GLY A 349 -8.86 9.77 0.17
N GLN A 350 -10.00 9.24 0.60
CA GLN A 350 -10.20 7.81 0.91
C GLN A 350 -9.82 6.87 -0.25
N GLU A 351 -10.03 7.29 -1.50
CA GLU A 351 -9.68 6.48 -2.68
C GLU A 351 -8.17 6.31 -2.87
N MET A 352 -7.37 7.22 -2.30
CA MET A 352 -5.97 7.39 -2.65
C MET A 352 -5.00 7.21 -1.49
N LEU A 353 -5.41 7.55 -0.27
CA LEU A 353 -4.57 7.45 0.92
C LEU A 353 -3.99 6.05 1.10
N SER A 354 -2.83 5.97 1.73
CA SER A 354 -2.19 4.68 1.99
C SER A 354 -1.31 4.65 3.23
N ALA A 355 -1.16 3.46 3.82
CA ALA A 355 -0.16 3.26 4.87
C ALA A 355 1.25 3.49 4.31
N PHE A 356 1.56 2.88 3.16
CA PHE A 356 2.82 3.07 2.45
C PHE A 356 2.55 3.71 1.09
N TRP A 357 3.04 4.93 0.87
CA TRP A 357 2.96 5.64 -0.41
C TRP A 357 4.35 5.73 -1.03
N LEU A 358 4.59 4.90 -2.03
CA LEU A 358 5.89 4.66 -2.62
C LEU A 358 5.91 5.19 -4.06
N THR A 359 6.42 6.40 -4.25
CA THR A 359 6.44 7.07 -5.57
C THR A 359 7.63 6.70 -6.44
N ASN A 360 8.56 5.90 -5.91
CA ASN A 360 9.70 5.32 -6.62
C ASN A 360 9.99 3.94 -6.04
N LEU A 361 10.21 2.95 -6.92
CA LEU A 361 10.32 1.54 -6.56
C LEU A 361 11.77 1.04 -6.41
N ASP A 362 12.75 1.92 -6.57
CA ASP A 362 14.17 1.61 -6.30
C ASP A 362 14.48 1.68 -4.78
N ASN A 363 13.70 0.95 -3.98
CA ASN A 363 13.77 0.88 -2.53
C ASN A 363 13.55 -0.57 -2.05
N ILE A 364 14.07 -0.90 -0.87
CA ILE A 364 13.85 -2.21 -0.22
C ILE A 364 12.62 -2.08 0.68
N VAL A 365 11.60 -2.90 0.45
CA VAL A 365 10.32 -2.86 1.19
C VAL A 365 9.98 -4.25 1.70
N THR A 366 10.35 -4.59 2.92
CA THR A 366 10.27 -5.97 3.42
C THR A 366 9.65 -6.10 4.80
N GLY A 367 8.87 -7.15 5.07
CA GLY A 367 8.35 -7.43 6.42
C GLY A 367 7.34 -6.41 6.96
N ASN A 368 6.85 -5.46 6.16
CA ASN A 368 5.96 -4.42 6.65
C ASN A 368 4.51 -4.91 6.71
N ALA A 369 3.77 -4.45 7.72
CA ALA A 369 2.36 -4.75 7.89
C ALA A 369 1.50 -3.48 7.85
N ALA A 370 0.40 -3.51 7.10
CA ALA A 370 -0.59 -2.46 7.03
C ALA A 370 -1.96 -2.99 7.43
N ALA A 371 -2.48 -2.52 8.57
CA ALA A 371 -3.76 -2.97 9.10
C ALA A 371 -4.71 -1.79 9.29
N ALA A 372 -6.01 -2.03 9.07
CA ALA A 372 -7.07 -1.06 9.33
C ALA A 372 -6.89 0.26 8.52
N ILE A 373 -6.80 0.18 7.19
CA ILE A 373 -6.55 1.35 6.34
C ILE A 373 -7.81 1.74 5.57
N GLU A 374 -8.33 2.94 5.78
CA GLU A 374 -9.52 3.39 5.03
C GLU A 374 -9.26 3.48 3.50
N GLY A 375 -7.99 3.59 3.09
CA GLY A 375 -7.56 3.54 1.69
C GLY A 375 -6.85 2.24 1.33
N ALA A 376 -5.61 2.37 0.85
CA ALA A 376 -4.77 1.24 0.45
C ALA A 376 -3.72 0.89 1.51
N GLY A 377 -3.40 -0.40 1.70
CA GLY A 377 -2.22 -0.79 2.48
C GLY A 377 -0.95 -0.24 1.83
N PHE A 378 -0.71 -0.62 0.57
CA PHE A 378 0.43 -0.18 -0.21
C PHE A 378 -0.01 0.50 -1.49
N TRP A 379 0.57 1.66 -1.80
CA TRP A 379 0.45 2.29 -3.10
C TRP A 379 1.83 2.48 -3.73
N LEU A 380 2.10 1.65 -4.72
CA LEU A 380 3.22 1.76 -5.64
C LEU A 380 2.86 2.78 -6.73
N HIS A 381 3.17 4.05 -6.48
CA HIS A 381 2.75 5.16 -7.33
C HIS A 381 3.77 5.38 -8.46
N SER A 382 3.52 4.76 -9.62
CA SER A 382 4.41 4.82 -10.78
C SER A 382 4.29 6.14 -11.55
N ARG A 383 4.89 7.21 -11.02
CA ARG A 383 4.86 8.55 -11.65
C ARG A 383 5.60 8.57 -13.01
N LEU A 384 5.12 9.38 -13.95
CA LEU A 384 5.78 9.57 -15.25
C LEU A 384 7.11 10.32 -15.13
N LYS A 385 7.15 11.31 -14.23
CA LYS A 385 8.32 12.13 -13.93
C LYS A 385 8.32 12.48 -12.45
N VAL A 386 9.51 12.76 -11.93
CA VAL A 386 9.68 13.44 -10.64
C VAL A 386 8.91 14.77 -10.64
N LYS A 387 8.29 15.12 -9.51
CA LYS A 387 7.49 16.35 -9.34
C LYS A 387 8.06 17.27 -8.25
N GLY A 388 7.33 18.36 -8.00
CA GLY A 388 7.56 19.29 -6.89
C GLY A 388 8.98 19.84 -6.80
N GLU A 389 9.47 19.96 -5.57
CA GLU A 389 10.79 20.54 -5.30
C GLU A 389 11.93 19.65 -5.80
N SER A 390 11.71 18.33 -5.78
CA SER A 390 12.65 17.37 -6.36
C SER A 390 12.88 17.65 -7.84
N TYR A 391 11.83 17.91 -8.61
CA TYR A 391 11.95 18.31 -10.02
C TYR A 391 12.61 19.69 -10.17
N ALA A 392 12.16 20.68 -9.39
CA ALA A 392 12.67 22.05 -9.45
C ALA A 392 14.19 22.14 -9.15
N SER A 393 14.74 21.17 -8.40
CA SER A 393 16.17 21.09 -8.12
C SER A 393 17.05 20.83 -9.34
N GLY A 394 16.49 20.29 -10.44
CA GLY A 394 17.22 19.87 -11.64
C GLY A 394 18.13 18.64 -11.44
N ARG A 395 18.15 18.03 -10.23
CA ARG A 395 19.01 16.88 -9.92
C ARG A 395 18.48 15.56 -10.51
N TYR A 396 17.18 15.46 -10.74
CA TYR A 396 16.49 14.21 -11.06
C TYR A 396 15.78 14.25 -12.44
N ASP A 397 16.24 15.10 -13.36
CA ASP A 397 15.60 15.29 -14.67
C ASP A 397 15.51 14.01 -15.52
N ASN A 398 16.43 13.07 -15.31
CA ASN A 398 16.49 11.78 -16.02
C ASN A 398 15.84 10.63 -15.24
N VAL A 399 15.20 10.91 -14.09
CA VAL A 399 14.53 9.90 -13.28
C VAL A 399 13.08 9.76 -13.75
N HIS A 400 12.73 8.53 -14.13
CA HIS A 400 11.43 8.17 -14.67
C HIS A 400 10.83 7.02 -13.85
N PRO A 401 10.12 7.31 -12.74
CA PRO A 401 9.70 6.28 -11.78
C PRO A 401 8.94 5.10 -12.40
N TYR A 402 8.09 5.35 -13.39
CA TYR A 402 7.35 4.29 -14.10
C TYR A 402 8.21 3.28 -14.87
N LYS A 403 9.49 3.58 -15.15
CA LYS A 403 10.46 2.66 -15.81
C LYS A 403 11.43 1.99 -14.85
N ILE A 404 11.46 2.45 -13.61
CA ILE A 404 12.40 1.97 -12.60
C ILE A 404 11.96 0.59 -12.15
N ALA A 405 12.84 -0.41 -12.29
CA ALA A 405 12.56 -1.74 -11.79
C ALA A 405 12.38 -1.72 -10.26
N LEU A 406 11.44 -2.52 -9.77
CA LEU A 406 11.27 -2.75 -8.35
C LEU A 406 12.54 -3.39 -7.79
N ARG A 407 13.16 -2.77 -6.78
CA ARG A 407 14.39 -3.30 -6.19
C ARG A 407 14.11 -4.56 -5.38
N GLU A 408 13.29 -4.46 -4.33
CA GLU A 408 12.92 -5.60 -3.49
C GLU A 408 11.60 -5.33 -2.78
N MET A 409 10.67 -6.29 -2.86
CA MET A 409 9.44 -6.29 -2.08
C MET A 409 9.08 -7.72 -1.68
N HIS A 410 9.23 -8.03 -0.39
CA HIS A 410 9.11 -9.39 0.14
C HIS A 410 8.52 -9.44 1.57
N GLY A 411 7.64 -10.38 1.84
CA GLY A 411 7.15 -10.67 3.21
C GLY A 411 6.26 -9.58 3.79
N ASN A 412 5.55 -8.82 2.96
CA ASN A 412 4.68 -7.73 3.44
C ASN A 412 3.22 -8.21 3.59
N SER A 413 2.46 -7.60 4.49
CA SER A 413 1.04 -7.90 4.69
C SER A 413 0.15 -6.68 4.66
N ALA A 414 -1.08 -6.83 4.15
CA ALA A 414 -2.11 -5.81 4.21
C ALA A 414 -3.50 -6.40 4.49
N HIS A 415 -4.24 -5.83 5.43
CA HIS A 415 -5.63 -6.26 5.69
C HIS A 415 -6.51 -5.16 6.26
N SER A 416 -7.80 -5.47 6.37
CA SER A 416 -8.81 -4.56 6.93
C SER A 416 -8.80 -3.21 6.20
N SER A 417 -8.72 -3.27 4.87
CA SER A 417 -8.52 -2.09 4.03
C SER A 417 -9.33 -2.15 2.75
N ARG A 418 -9.51 -1.00 2.11
CA ARG A 418 -10.22 -0.98 0.82
C ARG A 418 -9.44 -1.71 -0.27
N ILE A 419 -8.13 -1.52 -0.32
CA ILE A 419 -7.24 -2.21 -1.27
C ILE A 419 -5.99 -2.65 -0.52
N GLY A 420 -5.62 -3.93 -0.56
CA GLY A 420 -4.37 -4.37 0.06
C GLY A 420 -3.15 -3.67 -0.56
N ILE A 421 -3.05 -3.75 -1.89
CA ILE A 421 -1.98 -3.11 -2.66
C ILE A 421 -2.46 -2.60 -4.02
N LYS A 422 -1.97 -1.43 -4.44
CA LYS A 422 -2.19 -0.90 -5.79
C LYS A 422 -0.91 -0.41 -6.44
N LEU A 423 -0.79 -0.65 -7.74
CA LEU A 423 0.31 -0.20 -8.59
C LEU A 423 -0.24 0.56 -9.79
N GLY A 424 0.28 1.76 -10.02
CA GLY A 424 -0.12 2.58 -11.16
C GLY A 424 -0.05 4.07 -10.84
N SER A 425 -0.17 4.90 -11.88
CA SER A 425 -0.33 6.34 -11.75
C SER A 425 -1.80 6.70 -11.55
N SER A 426 -2.11 7.56 -10.59
CA SER A 426 -3.47 8.03 -10.36
C SER A 426 -3.87 9.13 -11.35
N GLY A 427 -5.18 9.38 -11.47
CA GLY A 427 -5.70 10.54 -12.21
C GLY A 427 -5.15 11.89 -11.75
N VAL A 428 -4.65 11.98 -10.51
CA VAL A 428 -3.98 13.16 -9.92
C VAL A 428 -2.74 13.56 -10.73
N ASP A 429 -2.04 12.58 -11.30
CA ASP A 429 -0.88 12.83 -12.17
C ASP A 429 -1.28 12.95 -13.65
N ALA A 430 -2.46 12.44 -14.03
CA ALA A 430 -2.90 12.37 -15.43
C ALA A 430 -3.28 13.72 -16.05
N GLN A 431 -3.85 14.68 -15.30
CA GLN A 431 -4.27 15.97 -15.90
C GLN A 431 -3.11 16.90 -16.30
N ALA A 432 -1.94 16.77 -15.68
CA ALA A 432 -0.78 17.62 -16.00
C ALA A 432 0.01 17.13 -17.24
N ASP A 433 -0.12 15.83 -17.59
CA ASP A 433 0.73 15.15 -18.58
C ASP A 433 0.00 14.84 -19.90
N LEU A 434 -1.25 15.27 -20.09
CA LEU A 434 -2.05 15.12 -21.32
C LEU A 434 -1.49 15.84 -22.56
N LEU A 435 -0.32 16.49 -22.47
CA LEU A 435 0.33 17.23 -23.55
C LEU A 435 1.49 16.47 -24.22
N LEU A 436 1.77 15.23 -23.83
CA LEU A 436 2.79 14.40 -24.47
C LEU A 436 2.16 13.49 -25.53
N GLU A 437 2.30 13.86 -26.82
CA GLU A 437 2.07 12.95 -27.94
C GLU A 437 2.86 11.65 -27.72
N ASN A 438 2.17 10.50 -27.75
CA ASN A 438 2.71 9.15 -27.53
C ASN A 438 3.24 8.83 -26.12
N ALA A 439 2.81 9.51 -25.06
CA ALA A 439 3.09 9.04 -23.71
C ALA A 439 2.42 7.66 -23.49
N PRO A 440 3.18 6.59 -23.18
CA PRO A 440 2.56 5.39 -22.64
C PRO A 440 1.86 5.85 -21.36
N SER A 441 0.54 5.76 -21.39
CA SER A 441 -0.38 6.10 -20.31
C SER A 441 0.20 5.71 -18.94
N THR A 442 -0.15 6.44 -17.88
CA THR A 442 -0.37 6.09 -16.44
C THR A 442 0.04 4.73 -15.83
N TYR A 443 0.85 3.90 -16.48
CA TYR A 443 1.11 2.49 -16.18
C TYR A 443 2.59 2.30 -15.87
N TYR A 444 2.85 1.36 -14.99
CA TYR A 444 4.19 0.93 -14.66
C TYR A 444 4.75 0.03 -15.77
N SER A 445 5.85 0.43 -16.40
CA SER A 445 6.49 -0.32 -17.48
C SER A 445 8.00 -0.41 -17.27
N PRO A 446 8.44 -1.21 -16.28
CA PRO A 446 9.85 -1.38 -15.98
C PRO A 446 10.59 -2.04 -17.15
N GLY A 447 11.89 -1.75 -17.27
CA GLY A 447 12.75 -2.41 -18.24
C GLY A 447 12.97 -3.91 -17.94
N GLU A 448 12.87 -4.28 -16.68
CA GLU A 448 13.02 -5.65 -16.17
C GLU A 448 11.72 -6.13 -15.52
N LEU A 449 11.57 -7.45 -15.34
CA LEU A 449 10.42 -8.02 -14.64
C LEU A 449 10.41 -7.59 -13.16
N ALA A 450 9.38 -6.87 -12.73
CA ALA A 450 9.18 -6.56 -11.32
C ALA A 450 8.60 -7.78 -10.58
N VAL A 451 9.21 -8.16 -9.47
CA VAL A 451 8.78 -9.32 -8.67
C VAL A 451 8.33 -8.82 -7.30
N ILE A 452 7.10 -9.17 -6.91
CA ILE A 452 6.64 -9.04 -5.52
C ILE A 452 6.48 -10.45 -4.98
N ASP A 453 7.28 -10.78 -3.98
CA ASP A 453 7.39 -12.11 -3.41
C ASP A 453 6.76 -12.14 -2.02
N ASP A 454 6.19 -13.27 -1.62
CA ASP A 454 5.64 -13.50 -0.26
C ASP A 454 4.78 -12.33 0.25
N PHE A 455 3.57 -12.17 -0.30
CA PHE A 455 2.65 -11.11 0.12
C PHE A 455 1.36 -11.71 0.67
N LEU A 456 0.98 -11.30 1.89
CA LEU A 456 -0.26 -11.71 2.53
C LEU A 456 -1.29 -10.58 2.43
N VAL A 457 -2.46 -10.87 1.85
CA VAL A 457 -3.59 -9.95 1.87
C VAL A 457 -4.87 -10.65 2.31
N HIS A 458 -5.57 -10.05 3.28
CA HIS A 458 -6.87 -10.57 3.69
C HIS A 458 -7.86 -9.50 4.12
N HIS A 459 -9.15 -9.83 4.14
CA HIS A 459 -10.21 -8.93 4.64
C HIS A 459 -10.16 -7.53 3.97
N CYS A 460 -9.87 -7.51 2.67
CA CYS A 460 -9.86 -6.33 1.84
C CYS A 460 -11.01 -6.34 0.84
N ARG A 461 -11.51 -5.18 0.40
CA ARG A 461 -12.39 -5.16 -0.78
C ARG A 461 -11.63 -5.67 -2.01
N ARG A 462 -10.44 -5.09 -2.27
CA ARG A 462 -9.53 -5.53 -3.32
C ARG A 462 -8.24 -6.10 -2.73
N GLY A 463 -7.84 -7.30 -3.15
CA GLY A 463 -6.54 -7.86 -2.79
C GLY A 463 -5.39 -7.06 -3.40
N GLY A 464 -5.43 -6.90 -4.72
CA GLY A 464 -4.42 -6.18 -5.49
C GLY A 464 -4.97 -5.62 -6.80
N TRP A 465 -4.58 -4.38 -7.14
CA TRP A 465 -4.88 -3.77 -8.43
C TRP A 465 -3.59 -3.25 -9.09
N PHE A 466 -3.29 -3.71 -10.30
CA PHE A 466 -2.01 -3.43 -10.96
C PHE A 466 -2.22 -2.90 -12.38
N ALA A 467 -1.80 -1.67 -12.62
CA ALA A 467 -1.69 -1.09 -13.95
C ALA A 467 -0.23 -1.19 -14.44
N THR A 468 0.09 -2.27 -15.18
CA THR A 468 1.47 -2.55 -15.60
C THR A 468 1.60 -3.43 -16.84
N THR A 469 2.78 -3.40 -17.48
CA THR A 469 3.15 -4.29 -18.59
C THR A 469 3.90 -5.55 -18.13
N ARG A 470 4.62 -5.50 -17.00
CA ARG A 470 5.48 -6.61 -16.54
C ARG A 470 5.48 -6.70 -15.02
N ILE A 471 4.94 -7.79 -14.48
CA ILE A 471 4.95 -8.08 -13.04
C ILE A 471 4.87 -9.58 -12.77
N HIS A 472 5.51 -10.03 -11.71
CA HIS A 472 5.42 -11.40 -11.20
C HIS A 472 5.02 -11.36 -9.73
N LEU A 473 3.85 -11.90 -9.43
CA LEU A 473 3.34 -12.11 -8.08
C LEU A 473 3.65 -13.57 -7.70
N ASN A 474 4.63 -13.76 -6.81
CA ASN A 474 5.14 -15.08 -6.45
C ASN A 474 4.88 -15.40 -4.98
N SER A 475 4.35 -16.59 -4.68
CA SER A 475 4.09 -17.04 -3.31
C SER A 475 3.12 -16.15 -2.52
N TRP A 476 2.06 -15.64 -3.17
CA TRP A 476 1.06 -14.79 -2.51
C TRP A 476 0.03 -15.62 -1.75
N ILE A 477 -0.49 -15.06 -0.66
CA ILE A 477 -1.67 -15.57 0.03
C ILE A 477 -2.75 -14.49 -0.02
N VAL A 478 -3.88 -14.81 -0.65
CA VAL A 478 -5.02 -13.91 -0.85
C VAL A 478 -6.26 -14.55 -0.24
N ALA A 479 -6.82 -13.97 0.82
CA ALA A 479 -7.92 -14.57 1.57
C ALA A 479 -9.05 -13.57 1.89
N ASP A 480 -10.30 -14.02 1.93
CA ASP A 480 -11.44 -13.19 2.38
C ASP A 480 -11.52 -11.82 1.69
N VAL A 481 -11.36 -11.82 0.37
CA VAL A 481 -11.46 -10.63 -0.48
C VAL A 481 -12.72 -10.67 -1.34
N THR A 482 -13.29 -9.51 -1.64
CA THR A 482 -14.40 -9.43 -2.61
C THR A 482 -13.87 -9.58 -4.04
N GLU A 483 -12.82 -8.83 -4.36
CA GLU A 483 -12.09 -8.88 -5.61
C GLU A 483 -10.62 -9.17 -5.26
N GLY A 484 -10.03 -10.28 -5.72
CA GLY A 484 -8.65 -10.62 -5.37
C GLY A 484 -7.65 -9.82 -6.19
N ILE A 485 -7.06 -10.43 -7.21
CA ILE A 485 -6.02 -9.80 -8.04
C ILE A 485 -6.61 -9.36 -9.37
N GLU A 486 -6.43 -8.07 -9.72
CA GLU A 486 -6.77 -7.48 -11.01
C GLU A 486 -5.52 -6.85 -11.64
N ILE A 487 -5.21 -7.22 -12.88
CA ILE A 487 -4.09 -6.65 -13.64
C ILE A 487 -4.62 -6.04 -14.94
N GLU A 488 -4.25 -4.79 -15.20
CA GLU A 488 -4.58 -3.99 -16.37
C GLU A 488 -3.29 -3.57 -17.10
N THR A 489 -3.25 -3.74 -18.42
CA THR A 489 -2.11 -3.42 -19.29
C THR A 489 -2.57 -2.43 -20.35
N PRO A 490 -1.76 -1.42 -20.72
CA PRO A 490 -2.19 -0.40 -21.67
C PRO A 490 -2.31 -0.94 -23.10
N GLY A 491 -3.30 -0.43 -23.83
CA GLY A 491 -3.44 -0.63 -25.28
C GLY A 491 -3.99 -1.98 -25.70
N ASN A 492 -3.85 -2.32 -26.98
CA ASN A 492 -4.13 -3.66 -27.49
C ASN A 492 -2.93 -4.57 -27.14
N PRO A 493 -3.08 -5.56 -26.24
CA PRO A 493 -1.95 -6.36 -25.75
C PRO A 493 -1.19 -7.10 -26.86
N ALA A 494 -1.79 -7.27 -28.04
CA ALA A 494 -1.14 -7.85 -29.21
C ALA A 494 0.06 -7.05 -29.75
N LEU A 495 0.26 -5.81 -29.29
CA LEU A 495 1.31 -4.89 -29.78
C LEU A 495 2.45 -4.62 -28.77
N HIS A 496 2.35 -5.13 -27.54
CA HIS A 496 3.35 -4.89 -26.48
C HIS A 496 3.84 -6.22 -25.88
N GLU A 497 5.11 -6.27 -25.48
CA GLU A 497 5.60 -7.41 -24.69
C GLU A 497 4.99 -7.31 -23.29
N VAL A 498 4.15 -8.28 -22.94
CA VAL A 498 3.47 -8.34 -21.64
C VAL A 498 3.96 -9.57 -20.89
N GLY A 499 4.26 -9.40 -19.61
CA GLY A 499 4.71 -10.48 -18.74
C GLY A 499 4.06 -10.37 -17.37
N THR A 500 2.80 -10.79 -17.25
CA THR A 500 2.09 -10.80 -15.96
C THR A 500 1.93 -12.23 -15.47
N TYR A 501 2.62 -12.55 -14.38
CA TYR A 501 2.72 -13.90 -13.84
C TYR A 501 2.17 -13.95 -12.42
N ILE A 502 1.39 -14.98 -12.13
CA ILE A 502 0.94 -15.31 -10.77
C ILE A 502 1.32 -16.76 -10.53
N THR A 503 2.27 -17.01 -9.63
CA THR A 503 2.77 -18.37 -9.40
C THR A 503 2.87 -18.72 -7.92
N ASP A 504 2.73 -20.01 -7.63
CA ASP A 504 2.98 -20.57 -6.30
C ASP A 504 2.09 -19.97 -5.20
N SER A 505 0.91 -19.46 -5.59
CA SER A 505 0.04 -18.66 -4.72
C SER A 505 -1.19 -19.43 -4.22
N LEU A 506 -1.70 -19.01 -3.07
CA LEU A 506 -2.88 -19.56 -2.40
C LEU A 506 -4.01 -18.53 -2.35
N PHE A 507 -5.18 -18.92 -2.84
CA PHE A 507 -6.40 -18.11 -2.86
C PHE A 507 -7.50 -18.78 -2.05
N ILE A 508 -7.99 -18.11 -1.00
CA ILE A 508 -9.00 -18.64 -0.10
C ILE A 508 -10.26 -17.76 -0.18
N GLY A 509 -11.36 -18.33 -0.65
CA GLY A 509 -12.63 -17.59 -0.77
C GLY A 509 -13.22 -17.25 0.59
N GLY A 510 -13.07 -18.14 1.57
CA GLY A 510 -13.46 -17.90 2.94
C GLY A 510 -12.64 -18.65 3.96
N THR A 511 -11.93 -17.95 4.84
CA THR A 511 -11.20 -18.58 5.96
C THR A 511 -12.14 -19.00 7.09
N SER A 512 -11.54 -19.64 8.10
CA SER A 512 -12.19 -19.98 9.36
C SER A 512 -12.42 -18.76 10.26
N ASN A 513 -11.83 -17.59 9.97
CA ASN A 513 -12.14 -16.36 10.66
C ASN A 513 -13.53 -15.85 10.23
N ARG A 514 -14.50 -15.94 11.14
CA ARG A 514 -15.88 -15.49 10.90
C ARG A 514 -16.09 -14.00 11.19
N GLY A 515 -15.07 -13.31 11.71
CA GLY A 515 -15.13 -11.89 12.06
C GLY A 515 -16.16 -11.54 13.13
N ASN A 516 -16.50 -10.26 13.18
CA ASN A 516 -17.48 -9.63 14.05
C ASN A 516 -18.82 -9.49 13.31
N LEU A 517 -19.92 -10.00 13.88
CA LEU A 517 -21.24 -9.95 13.23
C LEU A 517 -21.93 -8.58 13.43
N VAL A 518 -21.28 -7.53 12.94
CA VAL A 518 -21.70 -6.14 13.03
C VAL A 518 -21.89 -5.55 11.63
N VAL A 519 -22.68 -4.48 11.54
CA VAL A 519 -22.89 -3.72 10.30
C VAL A 519 -22.33 -2.32 10.48
N SER A 520 -21.55 -1.86 9.51
CA SER A 520 -20.97 -0.52 9.41
C SER A 520 -20.86 -0.10 7.94
N ASP A 521 -20.25 1.06 7.68
CA ASP A 521 -19.98 1.51 6.31
C ASP A 521 -18.95 0.62 5.58
N TRP A 522 -18.17 -0.16 6.33
CA TRP A 522 -17.11 -1.03 5.82
C TRP A 522 -17.52 -2.49 5.74
N GLN A 523 -18.47 -2.90 6.60
CA GLN A 523 -18.75 -4.29 6.86
C GLN A 523 -20.25 -4.57 6.98
N THR A 524 -20.66 -5.74 6.50
CA THR A 524 -22.01 -6.27 6.63
C THR A 524 -21.96 -7.73 7.09
N VAL A 525 -23.14 -8.31 7.36
CA VAL A 525 -23.25 -9.69 7.81
C VAL A 525 -23.75 -10.58 6.67
N ASN A 526 -22.97 -11.59 6.33
CA ASN A 526 -23.45 -12.70 5.53
C ASN A 526 -24.20 -13.69 6.45
N TYR A 527 -25.53 -13.57 6.47
CA TYR A 527 -26.38 -14.39 7.35
C TYR A 527 -26.42 -15.87 6.99
N LEU A 528 -26.13 -16.23 5.73
CA LEU A 528 -26.11 -17.62 5.27
C LEU A 528 -24.90 -18.35 5.86
N GLU A 529 -23.74 -17.69 5.85
CA GLU A 529 -22.47 -18.23 6.34
C GLU A 529 -22.19 -17.89 7.79
N ARG A 530 -22.97 -16.96 8.37
CA ARG A 530 -22.78 -16.39 9.72
C ARG A 530 -21.37 -15.83 9.90
N ARG A 531 -20.98 -14.96 8.97
CA ARG A 531 -19.69 -14.28 9.00
C ARG A 531 -19.79 -12.80 8.62
N SER A 532 -18.76 -12.05 8.96
CA SER A 532 -18.52 -10.72 8.42
C SER A 532 -18.23 -10.77 6.92
N ASP A 533 -18.54 -9.66 6.26
CA ASP A 533 -18.39 -9.49 4.83
C ASP A 533 -18.20 -8.02 4.47
N SER A 534 -17.57 -7.70 3.34
CA SER A 534 -17.39 -6.32 2.90
C SER A 534 -18.73 -5.66 2.56
N ALA A 535 -18.98 -4.47 3.10
CA ALA A 535 -20.11 -3.61 2.70
C ALA A 535 -19.78 -2.72 1.49
N ILE A 536 -18.51 -2.64 1.10
CA ILE A 536 -18.04 -1.68 0.11
C ILE A 536 -18.37 -2.17 -1.30
N ASP A 537 -19.47 -1.65 -1.84
CA ASP A 537 -19.86 -1.66 -3.25
C ASP A 537 -20.06 -3.06 -3.87
N ARG A 538 -21.33 -3.52 -3.86
CA ARG A 538 -21.82 -4.76 -4.47
C ARG A 538 -22.37 -4.55 -5.89
N THR A 539 -21.87 -3.55 -6.64
CA THR A 539 -22.36 -3.30 -8.00
C THR A 539 -22.07 -4.43 -8.99
N SER A 540 -21.16 -5.37 -8.66
CA SER A 540 -21.03 -6.65 -9.35
C SER A 540 -21.66 -7.79 -8.56
N ASP A 541 -22.39 -8.66 -9.26
CA ASP A 541 -23.00 -9.88 -8.72
C ASP A 541 -21.95 -11.01 -8.58
N THR A 542 -20.66 -10.67 -8.45
CA THR A 542 -19.55 -11.63 -8.47
C THR A 542 -18.46 -11.29 -7.45
N ARG A 543 -17.99 -12.32 -6.74
CA ARG A 543 -16.72 -12.36 -6.01
C ARG A 543 -15.72 -13.18 -6.82
N ILE A 544 -14.49 -12.69 -6.90
CA ILE A 544 -13.51 -13.25 -7.83
C ILE A 544 -12.13 -13.28 -7.20
N GLY A 545 -11.44 -14.43 -7.22
CA GLY A 545 -10.06 -14.57 -6.76
C GLY A 545 -9.03 -13.93 -7.71
N ILE A 546 -9.09 -14.27 -9.00
CA ILE A 546 -8.31 -13.60 -10.07
C ILE A 546 -9.28 -13.01 -11.09
N LYS A 547 -9.25 -11.68 -11.21
CA LYS A 547 -10.17 -10.91 -12.05
C LYS A 547 -9.51 -10.56 -13.39
N LEU A 548 -10.11 -11.08 -14.46
CA LEU A 548 -9.70 -10.84 -15.85
C LEU A 548 -10.29 -9.50 -16.34
N SER A 549 -9.46 -8.51 -16.68
CA SER A 549 -9.94 -7.16 -17.05
C SER A 549 -9.16 -6.40 -18.13
N GLY A 550 -8.14 -6.97 -18.76
CA GLY A 550 -7.49 -6.39 -19.95
C GLY A 550 -6.08 -6.92 -20.24
N SER A 551 -5.44 -7.57 -19.28
CA SER A 551 -4.10 -8.13 -19.41
C SER A 551 -4.11 -9.64 -19.71
N PRO A 552 -3.16 -10.14 -20.51
CA PRO A 552 -2.85 -11.56 -20.52
C PRO A 552 -2.22 -11.96 -19.20
N MET A 553 -2.86 -12.89 -18.49
CA MET A 553 -2.34 -13.42 -17.22
C MET A 553 -1.86 -14.85 -17.39
N PHE A 554 -0.68 -15.11 -16.81
CA PHE A 554 -0.04 -16.41 -16.79
C PHE A 554 -0.08 -16.96 -15.36
N VAL A 555 -1.03 -17.86 -15.10
CA VAL A 555 -1.27 -18.39 -13.74
C VAL A 555 -0.77 -19.82 -13.67
N SER A 556 0.13 -20.13 -12.72
CA SER A 556 0.64 -21.48 -12.58
C SER A 556 0.93 -21.92 -11.16
N ASN A 557 0.68 -23.20 -10.86
CA ASN A 557 0.94 -23.78 -9.53
C ASN A 557 0.22 -23.04 -8.39
N CYS A 558 -0.99 -22.54 -8.64
CA CYS A 558 -1.80 -21.87 -7.64
C CYS A 558 -2.88 -22.80 -7.08
N THR A 559 -3.22 -22.63 -5.82
CA THR A 559 -4.31 -23.35 -5.15
C THR A 559 -5.47 -22.41 -4.84
N PHE A 560 -6.69 -22.81 -5.17
CA PHE A 560 -7.93 -22.13 -4.82
C PHE A 560 -8.75 -23.03 -3.89
N THR A 561 -9.11 -22.53 -2.72
CA THR A 561 -9.90 -23.26 -1.73
C THR A 561 -11.07 -22.43 -1.22
N ASP A 562 -12.18 -23.09 -0.90
CA ASP A 562 -13.35 -22.49 -0.23
C ASP A 562 -14.04 -21.38 -1.06
N TRP A 563 -14.07 -21.53 -2.38
CA TRP A 563 -14.80 -20.66 -3.32
C TRP A 563 -16.18 -21.26 -3.65
N TYR A 564 -17.04 -21.33 -2.63
CA TYR A 564 -18.39 -21.86 -2.78
C TYR A 564 -19.37 -20.81 -3.26
N SER A 565 -20.32 -21.22 -4.10
CA SER A 565 -21.51 -20.46 -4.42
C SER A 565 -22.74 -21.23 -3.93
N GLN A 566 -23.84 -20.54 -3.67
CA GLN A 566 -25.11 -21.19 -3.34
C GLN A 566 -26.25 -20.44 -4.02
N PRO A 567 -27.35 -21.12 -4.43
CA PRO A 567 -28.49 -20.45 -5.09
C PRO A 567 -29.12 -19.29 -4.29
N CYS A 568 -28.91 -19.24 -2.97
CA CYS A 568 -29.38 -18.19 -2.09
C CYS A 568 -28.38 -17.03 -1.89
N MET A 569 -27.12 -17.22 -2.28
CA MET A 569 -26.15 -16.14 -2.41
C MET A 569 -26.51 -15.46 -3.73
N ASN A 570 -27.07 -14.25 -3.69
CA ASN A 570 -27.44 -13.49 -4.90
C ASN A 570 -26.20 -13.03 -5.70
N TYR A 571 -25.08 -13.76 -5.62
CA TYR A 571 -23.81 -13.50 -6.30
C TYR A 571 -23.08 -14.83 -6.54
N ILE A 572 -22.22 -14.87 -7.56
CA ILE A 572 -21.34 -16.00 -7.86
C ILE A 572 -19.98 -15.76 -7.21
N ASN A 573 -19.43 -16.79 -6.60
CA ASN A 573 -18.09 -16.82 -6.04
C ASN A 573 -17.20 -17.69 -6.94
N ALA A 574 -16.31 -17.06 -7.69
CA ALA A 574 -15.48 -17.72 -8.68
C ALA A 574 -13.99 -17.59 -8.33
N ALA A 575 -13.24 -18.68 -8.53
CA ALA A 575 -11.79 -18.64 -8.35
C ALA A 575 -11.12 -17.72 -9.38
N ILE A 576 -11.51 -17.84 -10.64
CA ILE A 576 -11.08 -16.98 -11.75
C ILE A 576 -12.34 -16.46 -12.45
N GLY A 577 -12.40 -15.17 -12.77
CA GLY A 577 -13.60 -14.62 -13.40
C GLY A 577 -13.38 -13.30 -14.13
N THR A 578 -14.32 -12.93 -14.98
CA THR A 578 -14.26 -11.68 -15.75
C THR A 578 -14.82 -10.49 -14.99
N ARG A 579 -14.20 -9.32 -15.17
CA ARG A 579 -14.80 -8.04 -14.83
C ARG A 579 -16.14 -7.86 -15.57
N GLU A 580 -17.19 -7.48 -14.85
CA GLU A 580 -18.47 -7.09 -15.45
C GLU A 580 -18.36 -5.76 -16.20
N TYR A 581 -19.10 -5.62 -17.30
CA TYR A 581 -19.07 -4.44 -18.18
C TYR A 581 -17.66 -4.05 -18.62
N ASN A 582 -16.82 -5.05 -18.88
CA ASN A 582 -15.43 -4.83 -19.27
C ASN A 582 -15.38 -4.24 -20.68
N ALA A 583 -14.98 -2.97 -20.79
CA ALA A 583 -14.79 -2.31 -22.07
C ALA A 583 -13.45 -2.64 -22.74
N PHE A 584 -12.49 -3.24 -22.00
CA PHE A 584 -11.14 -3.49 -22.49
C PHE A 584 -11.01 -4.89 -23.10
N ALA A 585 -10.63 -4.95 -24.37
CA ALA A 585 -10.44 -6.21 -25.09
C ALA A 585 -9.45 -7.15 -24.38
N MET A 586 -9.82 -8.41 -24.24
CA MET A 586 -8.97 -9.44 -23.65
C MET A 586 -8.14 -10.15 -24.73
N PRO A 587 -6.86 -10.45 -24.47
CA PRO A 587 -6.01 -11.15 -25.42
C PRO A 587 -6.15 -12.68 -25.29
N VAL A 588 -5.91 -13.41 -26.40
CA VAL A 588 -6.07 -14.88 -26.46
C VAL A 588 -4.99 -15.68 -25.75
N ASN A 589 -3.93 -15.02 -25.27
CA ASN A 589 -2.77 -15.67 -24.68
C ASN A 589 -2.81 -15.71 -23.14
N THR A 590 -3.94 -15.41 -22.50
CA THR A 590 -4.14 -15.77 -21.09
C THR A 590 -4.08 -17.28 -20.96
N PHE A 591 -3.22 -17.81 -20.08
CA PHE A 591 -3.15 -19.26 -19.86
C PHE A 591 -3.04 -19.61 -18.38
N VAL A 592 -3.55 -20.79 -18.06
CA VAL A 592 -3.48 -21.41 -16.74
C VAL A 592 -2.83 -22.78 -16.85
N ARG A 593 -2.11 -23.20 -15.82
CA ARG A 593 -1.54 -24.55 -15.71
C ARG A 593 -1.35 -24.98 -14.26
N ASP A 594 -1.41 -26.28 -14.00
CA ASP A 594 -1.12 -26.86 -12.69
C ASP A 594 -1.92 -26.22 -11.53
N LEU A 595 -3.17 -25.82 -11.78
CA LEU A 595 -4.04 -25.27 -10.75
C LEU A 595 -4.69 -26.36 -9.91
N VAL A 596 -4.89 -26.09 -8.63
CA VAL A 596 -5.59 -26.99 -7.70
C VAL A 596 -6.84 -26.29 -7.16
N PHE A 597 -7.99 -26.95 -7.26
CA PHE A 597 -9.27 -26.45 -6.75
C PHE A 597 -9.80 -27.37 -5.66
N ARG A 598 -10.15 -26.81 -4.49
CA ARG A 598 -10.77 -27.52 -3.35
C ARG A 598 -12.02 -26.76 -2.92
N ASP A 599 -13.16 -27.44 -2.83
CA ASP A 599 -14.42 -26.79 -2.42
C ASP A 599 -14.73 -25.51 -3.22
N THR A 600 -14.46 -25.56 -4.53
CA THR A 600 -14.65 -24.47 -5.48
C THR A 600 -15.68 -24.88 -6.52
N GLU A 601 -16.84 -24.23 -6.52
CA GLU A 601 -17.92 -24.57 -7.45
C GLU A 601 -17.67 -24.02 -8.86
N TYR A 602 -17.11 -22.81 -8.96
CA TYR A 602 -16.80 -22.14 -10.21
C TYR A 602 -15.30 -21.87 -10.32
N PRO A 603 -14.50 -22.82 -10.84
CA PRO A 603 -13.09 -22.58 -11.14
C PRO A 603 -12.87 -21.42 -12.10
N LEU A 604 -13.79 -21.25 -13.07
CA LEU A 604 -13.80 -20.16 -14.04
C LEU A 604 -15.22 -19.66 -14.26
N PHE A 605 -15.44 -18.34 -14.22
CA PHE A 605 -16.74 -17.75 -14.56
C PHE A 605 -16.59 -16.57 -15.53
N ILE A 606 -17.11 -16.74 -16.75
CA ILE A 606 -17.14 -15.71 -17.81
C ILE A 606 -18.60 -15.30 -18.03
N GLY A 607 -19.03 -14.27 -17.31
CA GLY A 607 -20.43 -13.81 -17.29
C GLY A 607 -20.71 -12.54 -18.09
N ASP A 608 -19.68 -11.72 -18.37
CA ASP A 608 -19.88 -10.41 -19.00
C ASP A 608 -20.22 -10.53 -20.49
N ARG A 609 -21.52 -10.45 -20.80
CA ARG A 609 -22.03 -10.43 -22.18
C ARG A 609 -22.18 -9.01 -22.75
N HIS A 610 -22.03 -7.98 -21.91
CA HIS A 610 -22.31 -6.60 -22.29
C HIS A 610 -21.04 -5.91 -22.78
N GLY A 611 -19.96 -6.01 -22.03
CA GLY A 611 -18.67 -5.44 -22.38
C GLY A 611 -18.00 -6.15 -23.55
N ASP A 612 -17.31 -5.40 -24.39
CA ASP A 612 -16.53 -5.95 -25.51
C ASP A 612 -15.33 -6.80 -25.00
N GLY A 613 -14.80 -6.44 -23.83
CA GLY A 613 -13.79 -7.22 -23.10
C GLY A 613 -14.30 -8.56 -22.59
N GLY A 614 -15.50 -8.59 -22.01
CA GLY A 614 -16.15 -9.82 -21.59
C GLY A 614 -16.36 -10.78 -22.76
N LYS A 615 -16.83 -10.26 -23.90
CA LYS A 615 -16.99 -11.03 -25.15
C LYS A 615 -15.68 -11.55 -25.72
N THR A 616 -14.57 -10.88 -25.46
CA THR A 616 -13.24 -11.31 -25.93
C THR A 616 -12.45 -12.08 -24.87
N THR A 617 -13.08 -12.55 -23.80
CA THR A 617 -12.35 -13.33 -22.80
C THR A 617 -12.14 -14.77 -23.26
N THR A 618 -10.89 -15.22 -23.26
CA THR A 618 -10.50 -16.63 -23.42
C THR A 618 -9.42 -17.00 -22.42
N VAL A 619 -9.37 -18.28 -22.04
CA VAL A 619 -8.32 -18.82 -21.15
C VAL A 619 -7.82 -20.13 -21.73
N SER A 620 -6.52 -20.26 -21.98
CA SER A 620 -5.91 -21.53 -22.37
C SER A 620 -5.66 -22.41 -21.14
N ASP A 621 -6.30 -23.58 -21.06
CA ASP A 621 -6.18 -24.55 -19.97
C ASP A 621 -5.09 -25.59 -20.31
N ALA A 622 -3.83 -25.18 -20.15
CA ALA A 622 -2.69 -25.91 -20.72
C ALA A 622 -2.57 -27.34 -20.18
N THR A 623 -2.91 -27.59 -18.92
CA THR A 623 -2.82 -28.91 -18.28
C THR A 623 -4.18 -29.55 -18.02
N GLY A 624 -5.28 -28.93 -18.48
CA GLY A 624 -6.63 -29.40 -18.17
C GLY A 624 -7.02 -29.21 -16.70
N SER A 625 -6.38 -28.30 -15.98
CA SER A 625 -6.58 -28.08 -14.54
C SER A 625 -7.95 -27.52 -14.18
N ILE A 626 -8.61 -26.82 -15.11
CA ILE A 626 -9.97 -26.29 -14.93
C ILE A 626 -11.01 -27.24 -15.53
N SER A 627 -10.77 -27.67 -16.76
CA SER A 627 -11.76 -28.37 -17.59
C SER A 627 -11.62 -29.90 -17.60
N GLY A 628 -10.48 -30.42 -17.15
CA GLY A 628 -10.09 -31.83 -17.35
C GLY A 628 -9.59 -32.14 -18.76
N HIS A 629 -9.42 -31.13 -19.62
CA HIS A 629 -9.03 -31.28 -21.02
C HIS A 629 -7.75 -30.49 -21.33
N GLU A 630 -6.64 -31.20 -21.44
CA GLU A 630 -5.33 -30.63 -21.73
C GLU A 630 -5.34 -29.86 -23.07
N GLY A 631 -4.85 -28.62 -23.03
CA GLY A 631 -4.74 -27.74 -24.19
C GLY A 631 -6.06 -27.16 -24.69
N ALA A 632 -7.16 -27.30 -23.94
CA ALA A 632 -8.44 -26.72 -24.33
C ALA A 632 -8.44 -25.19 -24.15
N ILE A 633 -9.12 -24.48 -25.06
CA ILE A 633 -9.44 -23.07 -24.90
C ILE A 633 -10.79 -22.94 -24.22
N LEU A 634 -10.81 -22.23 -23.09
CA LEU A 634 -11.99 -21.95 -22.30
C LEU A 634 -12.66 -20.66 -22.73
N LEU A 635 -13.97 -20.73 -22.90
CA LEU A 635 -14.82 -19.68 -23.47
C LEU A 635 -16.15 -19.61 -22.71
N PRO A 636 -16.87 -18.49 -22.77
CA PRO A 636 -18.23 -18.44 -22.25
C PRO A 636 -19.15 -19.40 -23.05
N ASP A 637 -20.12 -20.03 -22.38
CA ASP A 637 -21.11 -20.90 -23.04
C ASP A 637 -22.17 -20.10 -23.79
N TRP A 638 -21.72 -19.53 -24.92
CA TRP A 638 -22.56 -18.83 -25.87
C TRP A 638 -22.53 -19.56 -27.20
N GLU A 639 -23.68 -19.62 -27.87
CA GLU A 639 -23.86 -20.27 -29.17
C GLU A 639 -22.86 -19.78 -30.24
N PHE A 640 -22.36 -18.55 -30.13
CA PHE A 640 -21.34 -18.01 -31.05
C PHE A 640 -20.02 -18.80 -30.99
N TYR A 641 -19.60 -19.19 -29.78
CA TYR A 641 -18.33 -19.90 -29.55
C TYR A 641 -18.50 -21.42 -29.56
N ALA A 642 -19.65 -21.91 -29.12
CA ALA A 642 -19.96 -23.34 -29.05
C ALA A 642 -19.79 -24.00 -30.42
N THR A 643 -19.30 -25.24 -30.42
CA THR A 643 -19.29 -26.16 -31.57
C THR A 643 -19.53 -27.57 -31.07
N LYS A 644 -19.85 -28.51 -31.96
CA LYS A 644 -19.98 -29.94 -31.65
C LYS A 644 -18.71 -30.59 -31.05
N HIS A 645 -17.56 -29.94 -31.19
CA HIS A 645 -16.29 -30.41 -30.63
C HIS A 645 -15.98 -29.79 -29.27
N CYS A 646 -16.71 -28.76 -28.86
CA CYS A 646 -16.58 -28.18 -27.53
C CYS A 646 -17.33 -29.02 -26.50
N ARG A 647 -16.80 -29.08 -25.28
CA ARG A 647 -17.52 -29.60 -24.13
C ARG A 647 -18.13 -28.45 -23.35
N ARG A 648 -19.36 -28.65 -22.86
CA ARG A 648 -20.13 -27.68 -22.10
C ARG A 648 -20.13 -28.03 -20.61
N SER A 649 -20.01 -27.03 -19.76
CA SER A 649 -20.12 -27.15 -18.31
C SER A 649 -20.68 -25.86 -17.72
N GLY A 650 -21.62 -25.99 -16.79
CA GLY A 650 -22.10 -24.84 -16.01
C GLY A 650 -21.03 -24.21 -15.12
N HIS A 651 -19.93 -24.92 -14.84
CA HIS A 651 -18.90 -24.50 -13.88
C HIS A 651 -17.73 -23.72 -14.48
N TRP A 652 -17.51 -23.85 -15.80
CA TRP A 652 -16.38 -23.20 -16.51
C TRP A 652 -16.69 -22.79 -17.95
N GLY A 653 -17.92 -22.99 -18.44
CA GLY A 653 -18.35 -22.60 -19.79
C GLY A 653 -18.06 -23.67 -20.84
N LEU A 654 -17.33 -23.29 -21.89
CA LEU A 654 -16.93 -24.17 -23.00
C LEU A 654 -15.45 -24.54 -22.88
N ALA A 655 -15.11 -25.77 -23.25
CA ALA A 655 -13.75 -26.27 -23.43
C ALA A 655 -13.64 -26.76 -24.85
N CYS A 656 -13.01 -25.96 -25.70
CA CYS A 656 -12.94 -26.17 -27.14
C CYS A 656 -11.52 -26.58 -27.55
N PRO A 657 -11.36 -27.56 -28.47
CA PRO A 657 -10.05 -27.96 -28.99
C PRO A 657 -9.54 -27.03 -30.10
N HIS A 658 -10.33 -26.03 -30.48
CA HIS A 658 -9.98 -25.09 -31.55
C HIS A 658 -9.02 -24.01 -31.04
N GLU A 659 -8.18 -23.53 -31.93
CA GLU A 659 -7.45 -22.29 -31.70
C GLU A 659 -8.35 -21.07 -31.91
N TYR A 660 -8.01 -19.98 -31.25
CA TYR A 660 -8.72 -18.72 -31.38
C TYR A 660 -7.70 -17.59 -31.48
N ALA A 661 -7.98 -16.60 -32.33
CA ALA A 661 -7.10 -15.47 -32.58
C ALA A 661 -7.83 -14.15 -32.28
N ASN A 662 -7.10 -13.18 -31.75
CA ASN A 662 -7.59 -11.81 -31.68
C ASN A 662 -7.70 -11.24 -33.10
N PHE A 663 -8.89 -10.76 -33.45
CA PHE A 663 -9.16 -10.03 -34.68
C PHE A 663 -9.76 -8.67 -34.31
N GLY A 664 -9.14 -7.58 -34.79
CA GLY A 664 -9.61 -6.23 -34.53
C GLY A 664 -9.75 -5.44 -35.81
N ILE A 665 -10.87 -4.72 -35.97
CA ILE A 665 -11.02 -3.71 -37.02
C ILE A 665 -10.69 -2.36 -36.40
N VAL A 666 -9.65 -1.70 -36.92
CA VAL A 666 -9.32 -0.32 -36.55
C VAL A 666 -9.86 0.61 -37.62
N VAL A 667 -10.76 1.50 -37.21
CA VAL A 667 -11.37 2.51 -38.08
C VAL A 667 -10.80 3.86 -37.71
N MET A 668 -9.96 4.43 -38.57
CA MET A 668 -9.45 5.79 -38.39
C MET A 668 -10.56 6.80 -38.68
N ASP A 669 -10.94 7.61 -37.68
CA ASP A 669 -11.96 8.64 -37.82
C ASP A 669 -11.64 9.87 -36.97
N SER A 670 -11.13 10.91 -37.64
CA SER A 670 -10.71 12.16 -36.99
C SER A 670 -11.85 12.92 -36.31
N ASN A 671 -13.11 12.63 -36.66
CA ASN A 671 -14.28 13.31 -36.12
C ASN A 671 -14.72 12.76 -34.76
N GLN A 672 -14.15 11.62 -34.31
CA GLN A 672 -14.45 10.97 -33.02
C GLN A 672 -15.95 10.72 -32.78
N ASP A 673 -16.76 10.57 -33.83
CA ASP A 673 -18.20 10.35 -33.69
C ASP A 673 -18.47 8.87 -33.34
N PRO A 674 -18.91 8.54 -32.10
CA PRO A 674 -19.19 7.17 -31.70
C PRO A 674 -20.36 6.54 -32.48
N LEU A 675 -21.23 7.35 -33.08
CA LEU A 675 -22.44 6.87 -33.74
C LEU A 675 -22.26 6.64 -35.23
N LYS A 676 -21.18 7.13 -35.84
CA LYS A 676 -20.98 7.08 -37.30
C LYS A 676 -21.05 5.67 -37.85
N TYR A 677 -20.38 4.73 -37.20
CA TYR A 677 -20.33 3.32 -37.62
C TYR A 677 -21.36 2.46 -36.86
N GLY A 678 -21.76 2.87 -35.66
CA GLY A 678 -22.63 2.09 -34.78
C GLY A 678 -21.95 0.83 -34.27
N GLN A 679 -22.73 -0.16 -33.82
CA GLN A 679 -22.17 -1.44 -33.39
C GLN A 679 -21.69 -2.27 -34.58
N MET A 680 -20.64 -3.06 -34.35
CA MET A 680 -20.20 -4.10 -35.27
C MET A 680 -20.84 -5.44 -34.88
N GLU A 681 -21.74 -5.93 -35.72
CA GLU A 681 -22.30 -7.28 -35.63
C GLU A 681 -21.36 -8.28 -36.32
N ILE A 682 -21.07 -9.40 -35.66
CA ILE A 682 -20.37 -10.53 -36.26
C ILE A 682 -21.27 -11.77 -36.18
N TYR A 683 -21.50 -12.40 -37.33
CA TYR A 683 -22.22 -13.66 -37.47
C TYR A 683 -21.23 -14.78 -37.75
N ARG A 684 -21.34 -15.91 -37.04
CA ARG A 684 -20.62 -17.14 -37.38
C ARG A 684 -21.47 -17.99 -38.32
N ASN A 685 -21.05 -18.12 -39.58
CA ASN A 685 -21.86 -18.72 -40.64
C ASN A 685 -21.78 -20.24 -40.69
N ASN A 686 -20.82 -20.86 -40.01
CA ASN A 686 -20.66 -22.31 -39.92
C ASN A 686 -21.73 -22.95 -39.00
N VAL A 687 -23.01 -22.75 -39.29
CA VAL A 687 -24.12 -23.29 -38.49
C VAL A 687 -24.09 -24.81 -38.38
N GLU A 688 -23.47 -25.54 -39.32
CA GLU A 688 -23.30 -27.00 -39.27
C GLU A 688 -22.28 -27.47 -38.21
N GLU A 689 -21.43 -26.56 -37.71
CA GLU A 689 -20.52 -26.84 -36.60
C GLU A 689 -21.21 -26.70 -35.24
N ASN A 690 -22.43 -26.14 -35.21
CA ASN A 690 -23.18 -25.79 -34.00
C ASN A 690 -24.56 -26.48 -34.03
N ASP A 691 -25.21 -26.64 -32.88
CA ASP A 691 -26.60 -27.13 -32.84
C ASP A 691 -27.63 -25.99 -33.08
N ALA A 692 -27.17 -24.84 -33.59
CA ALA A 692 -27.96 -23.61 -33.70
C ALA A 692 -28.81 -23.58 -34.98
N ALA A 693 -30.08 -23.18 -34.85
CA ALA A 693 -31.01 -23.07 -35.98
C ALA A 693 -30.73 -21.87 -36.91
N LEU A 694 -29.99 -20.87 -36.43
CA LEU A 694 -29.60 -19.66 -37.17
C LEU A 694 -28.14 -19.31 -36.84
N PRO A 695 -27.42 -18.61 -37.73
CA PRO A 695 -26.06 -18.12 -37.46
C PRO A 695 -26.03 -17.32 -36.15
N PRO A 696 -25.30 -17.78 -35.12
CA PRO A 696 -25.19 -17.05 -33.87
C PRO A 696 -24.39 -15.75 -34.11
N ARG A 697 -24.71 -14.73 -33.32
CA ARG A 697 -24.12 -13.39 -33.47
C ARG A 697 -23.64 -12.79 -32.15
N LEU A 698 -22.63 -11.92 -32.24
CA LEU A 698 -22.19 -11.00 -31.20
C LEU A 698 -22.17 -9.57 -31.75
N GLU A 699 -22.38 -8.61 -30.86
CA GLU A 699 -22.36 -7.17 -31.16
C GLU A 699 -21.20 -6.54 -30.38
N PHE A 700 -20.42 -5.66 -31.03
CA PHE A 700 -19.32 -4.93 -30.42
C PHE A 700 -19.55 -3.43 -30.53
N GLY A 701 -19.48 -2.73 -29.41
CA GLY A 701 -19.68 -1.28 -29.36
C GLY A 701 -18.51 -0.49 -29.94
N GLY A 702 -17.32 -1.08 -29.92
CA GLY A 702 -16.09 -0.41 -30.33
C GLY A 702 -15.51 0.44 -29.21
N GLN A 703 -14.18 0.45 -29.13
CA GLN A 703 -13.40 1.18 -28.15
C GLN A 703 -12.64 2.30 -28.86
N TYR A 704 -12.81 3.54 -28.42
CA TYR A 704 -12.00 4.64 -28.95
C TYR A 704 -10.54 4.48 -28.51
N THR A 705 -9.62 4.50 -29.48
CA THR A 705 -8.18 4.36 -29.26
C THR A 705 -7.47 5.65 -29.68
N PRO A 706 -7.06 6.50 -28.71
CA PRO A 706 -6.39 7.78 -29.01
C PRO A 706 -5.15 7.63 -29.90
N ALA A 707 -4.39 6.55 -29.72
CA ALA A 707 -3.18 6.26 -30.49
C ALA A 707 -3.43 6.06 -31.99
N SER A 708 -4.64 5.67 -32.40
CA SER A 708 -5.00 5.46 -33.81
C SER A 708 -5.96 6.52 -34.34
N LEU A 709 -6.30 7.56 -33.55
CA LEU A 709 -7.31 8.57 -33.87
C LEU A 709 -8.60 7.94 -34.43
N GLY A 710 -9.12 6.91 -33.75
CA GLY A 710 -10.14 6.05 -34.32
C GLY A 710 -10.74 5.04 -33.33
N TRP A 711 -11.57 4.14 -33.86
CA TRP A 711 -12.30 3.12 -33.11
C TRP A 711 -11.74 1.73 -33.39
N LEU A 712 -11.45 0.97 -32.33
CA LEU A 712 -11.11 -0.45 -32.37
C LEU A 712 -12.35 -1.28 -32.08
N TYR A 713 -12.71 -2.18 -32.99
CA TYR A 713 -13.75 -3.19 -32.77
C TYR A 713 -13.08 -4.55 -32.56
N PRO A 714 -12.85 -4.97 -31.30
CA PRO A 714 -12.14 -6.20 -31.00
C PRO A 714 -13.07 -7.42 -31.11
N SER A 715 -12.52 -8.56 -31.50
CA SER A 715 -13.23 -9.84 -31.53
C SER A 715 -12.25 -11.00 -31.39
N ILE A 716 -12.78 -12.16 -31.08
CA ILE A 716 -12.01 -13.41 -31.08
C ILE A 716 -12.70 -14.39 -32.02
N LEU A 717 -11.93 -14.87 -32.99
CA LEU A 717 -12.40 -15.72 -34.07
C LEU A 717 -11.58 -17.01 -34.13
N SER A 718 -12.23 -18.12 -34.46
CA SER A 718 -11.57 -19.40 -34.72
C SER A 718 -11.00 -19.36 -36.14
N PRO A 719 -9.70 -19.61 -36.35
CA PRO A 719 -9.15 -19.81 -37.68
C PRO A 719 -9.91 -20.93 -38.42
N GLY A 720 -10.12 -20.75 -39.72
CA GLY A 720 -10.84 -21.71 -40.57
C GLY A 720 -12.38 -21.61 -40.57
N ALA A 721 -12.97 -20.80 -39.68
CA ALA A 721 -14.41 -20.51 -39.72
C ALA A 721 -14.76 -19.33 -40.63
N VAL A 722 -16.01 -19.27 -41.09
CA VAL A 722 -16.57 -18.25 -41.98
C VAL A 722 -17.42 -17.28 -41.16
N TYR A 723 -17.09 -16.00 -41.26
CA TYR A 723 -17.77 -14.93 -40.54
C TYR A 723 -18.36 -13.89 -41.49
N THR A 724 -19.50 -13.31 -41.13
CA THR A 724 -20.03 -12.10 -41.77
C THR A 724 -20.03 -10.97 -40.77
N LEU A 725 -19.46 -9.83 -41.18
CA LEU A 725 -19.36 -8.63 -40.36
C LEU A 725 -20.25 -7.55 -40.94
N ARG A 726 -20.99 -6.85 -40.09
CA ARG A 726 -21.90 -5.77 -40.46
C ARG A 726 -21.80 -4.63 -39.45
N PHE A 727 -21.66 -3.41 -39.95
CA PHE A 727 -21.82 -2.21 -39.14
C PHE A 727 -23.26 -1.71 -39.26
N GLU A 728 -23.84 -1.25 -38.15
CA GLU A 728 -25.24 -0.83 -38.11
C GLU A 728 -25.55 0.34 -39.04
N ASN A 729 -24.66 1.34 -39.06
CA ASN A 729 -24.92 2.63 -39.72
C ASN A 729 -24.14 2.80 -41.02
N GLU A 730 -22.81 2.70 -40.96
CA GLU A 730 -21.91 2.89 -42.10
C GLU A 730 -20.80 1.84 -42.06
N THR A 731 -20.49 1.22 -43.21
CA THR A 731 -19.32 0.33 -43.31
C THR A 731 -18.05 1.18 -43.45
N PRO A 732 -17.07 1.06 -42.56
CA PRO A 732 -15.83 1.82 -42.66
C PRO A 732 -15.02 1.42 -43.89
N ASN A 733 -14.16 2.32 -44.38
CA ASN A 733 -13.06 1.92 -45.27
C ASN A 733 -11.97 1.29 -44.41
N TRP A 734 -11.78 -0.02 -44.50
CA TRP A 734 -10.79 -0.76 -43.71
C TRP A 734 -9.74 -1.42 -44.61
N THR A 735 -8.55 -1.60 -44.04
CA THR A 735 -7.47 -2.40 -44.59
C THR A 735 -7.09 -3.46 -43.56
N ILE A 736 -6.83 -4.69 -44.00
CA ILE A 736 -6.34 -5.75 -43.11
C ILE A 736 -4.84 -5.52 -42.89
N SER A 737 -4.43 -5.28 -41.65
CA SER A 737 -3.03 -5.32 -41.23
C SER A 737 -2.83 -6.48 -40.23
N ARG A 738 -1.79 -7.30 -40.44
CA ARG A 738 -1.47 -8.45 -39.59
C ARG A 738 -0.47 -8.03 -38.51
N ALA A 739 -0.81 -8.21 -37.24
CA ALA A 739 0.16 -8.25 -36.16
C ALA A 739 0.65 -9.71 -36.03
N ASN A 740 1.92 -9.98 -36.37
CA ASN A 740 2.65 -11.23 -36.09
C ASN A 740 2.41 -12.48 -36.97
N GLY A 741 2.53 -12.34 -38.30
CA GLY A 741 3.42 -13.24 -39.06
C GLY A 741 3.10 -14.72 -39.32
N ILE A 742 1.87 -15.23 -39.20
CA ILE A 742 1.52 -16.56 -39.74
C ILE A 742 0.24 -16.47 -40.61
N ALA A 743 0.30 -17.02 -41.83
CA ALA A 743 -0.79 -17.15 -42.80
C ALA A 743 -1.54 -18.48 -42.54
N GLU A 744 -2.84 -18.63 -42.78
CA GLU A 744 -3.72 -18.10 -43.81
C GLU A 744 -5.11 -17.81 -43.24
#